data_AF-A0A094LUU3-F1
#
_entry.id   AF-A0A094LUU3-F1
#
_cell.length_a   1.000
_cell.length_b   1.000
_cell.length_c   1.000
_cell.angle_alpha   90.00
_cell.angle_beta   90.00
_cell.angle_gamma   90.00
#
_symmetry.space_group_name_H-M   'P 1'
#
loop_
_entity.id
_entity.type
_entity.pdbx_description
1 polymer ?
#
loop_
_entity_poly.entity_id
_entity_poly.type
_entity_poly.pdbx_seq_one_letter_code
_entity_poly.pdbx_strand_id
1 'polypeptide(L)'
;MQAARFGQLVSPLAFAVAMACSTNVAAMELFPLEQVRLTSGSPFAHAQQTNIHYIEQLQPDKLLSPFLREAGLPTKAESYGNWENTGLDGHIGGHYLSALSLAYEATGDAEMKRRLDYMISELRRAQLKNANGYVGGIPGGMQMWADIKAGKIKADLFSLNDHWVPWYNIHKTFAGIRDAYVHGHNELAKVMLVDLGEWAKALVAHLSNEQIQTMLISEHGGMNEVFADMYDITGDKDYLKLAEQFSQKIILDPLLKHEDKLNGLHANTQIPKVIGYLRVSEEEHKQDWHDAAEFFWETVTKHRSVSIGGNSVREHFHDSKDFTSMVEDVEGPETCNTYNMLKLSKILYQESGDSRYLDFYERATFNHILSSQNPDNGGLVYFTAMRPGHYRVYSNVDKSMWCCVGSGIENHSKYGEMIYAHEDNELLINLFIGSTLNWQAQGLTLTQATHFPDQNSMTLTIDKAAGKGKQAISIRVPAWMNGVAPELLLNGKVVKAEQRRAGYLTLERTWHKGDTLAFSFGVKPTLEQLPDGSNYYSVLYGPVVLASKVEPFANEKLQYIADGSRMGHIAAGPTCPPEALPIMVGEPTSFLQGLKRLPGDKLAFEAEQGVREKDEPKKIDLVPFFRIHESRYEVYLPQMSAAKYPEFMAAAKAKEAAAERLAKQTLDKINPGEQQPEAEHNFAGEGSRAGVNKGVHWRDSSDWFAYDLADKQGEANTLRITYFGGDINRTFDILLNDKLLQTVEMKPGHGDNMYQVDYQIPANMVSSNGYRLKFVAKPGSTAGGIYGIRLLKAASK
;
A
#
# COMPACT_ATOMS: atom_id res chain seq x y z
N MET A 1 9.75 -79.09 -25.85
CA MET A 1 10.73 -78.09 -25.40
C MET A 1 10.77 -76.97 -26.43
N GLN A 2 10.52 -75.72 -26.00
CA GLN A 2 10.96 -74.44 -26.61
C GLN A 2 10.65 -74.17 -28.10
N ALA A 3 10.28 -72.99 -28.59
CA ALA A 3 9.91 -71.70 -28.03
C ALA A 3 9.29 -70.85 -29.17
N ALA A 4 8.33 -70.00 -28.80
CA ALA A 4 8.06 -68.62 -29.23
C ALA A 4 8.04 -68.21 -30.74
N ARG A 5 6.91 -67.63 -31.22
CA ARG A 5 6.60 -66.17 -31.23
C ARG A 5 5.38 -65.88 -32.13
N PHE A 6 4.34 -65.28 -31.54
CA PHE A 6 3.21 -64.65 -32.24
C PHE A 6 3.60 -63.23 -32.68
N GLY A 7 3.29 -62.87 -33.93
CA GLY A 7 3.30 -61.48 -34.41
C GLY A 7 1.88 -60.90 -34.35
N GLN A 8 1.73 -59.74 -33.72
CA GLN A 8 0.52 -58.91 -33.78
C GLN A 8 0.84 -57.62 -34.54
N LEU A 9 -0.02 -57.30 -35.51
CA LEU A 9 -0.08 -56.04 -36.26
C LEU A 9 -0.53 -54.90 -35.34
N VAL A 10 0.16 -53.76 -35.42
CA VAL A 10 -0.26 -52.48 -34.83
C VAL A 10 -0.39 -51.45 -35.96
N SER A 11 -1.55 -50.79 -35.99
CA SER A 11 -1.94 -49.71 -36.93
C SER A 11 -1.19 -48.41 -36.62
N PRO A 12 -0.86 -47.54 -37.61
CA PRO A 12 -0.19 -46.27 -37.33
C PRO A 12 -1.22 -45.22 -36.89
N LEU A 13 -1.04 -44.70 -35.67
CA LEU A 13 -1.74 -43.52 -35.17
C LEU A 13 -1.13 -42.27 -35.83
N ALA A 14 -1.94 -41.50 -36.55
CA ALA A 14 -1.55 -40.21 -37.09
C ALA A 14 -1.40 -39.19 -35.95
N PHE A 15 -0.16 -38.74 -35.71
CA PHE A 15 0.11 -37.59 -34.86
C PHE A 15 -0.21 -36.32 -35.65
N ALA A 16 -1.28 -35.63 -35.28
CA ALA A 16 -1.52 -34.25 -35.69
C ALA A 16 -0.55 -33.36 -34.90
N VAL A 17 0.47 -32.85 -35.58
CA VAL A 17 1.33 -31.78 -35.06
C VAL A 17 0.49 -30.52 -35.05
N ALA A 18 0.02 -30.10 -33.87
CA ALA A 18 -0.49 -28.75 -33.68
C ALA A 18 0.70 -27.79 -33.80
N MET A 19 0.83 -27.13 -34.96
CA MET A 19 1.64 -25.94 -35.06
C MET A 19 1.02 -24.89 -34.13
N ALA A 20 1.68 -24.63 -33.01
CA ALA A 20 1.45 -23.40 -32.27
C ALA A 20 1.89 -22.25 -33.19
N CYS A 21 0.93 -21.61 -33.85
CA CYS A 21 1.16 -20.27 -34.37
C CYS A 21 1.41 -19.38 -33.16
N SER A 22 2.66 -19.04 -32.90
CA SER A 22 3.02 -17.88 -32.10
C SER A 22 2.49 -16.66 -32.87
N THR A 23 1.26 -16.26 -32.58
CA THR A 23 0.79 -14.92 -32.93
C THR A 23 1.69 -13.97 -32.15
N ASN A 24 2.57 -13.25 -32.83
CA ASN A 24 3.07 -11.98 -32.31
C ASN A 24 1.83 -11.12 -32.06
N VAL A 25 1.35 -11.10 -30.83
CA VAL A 25 0.38 -10.09 -30.39
C VAL A 25 1.16 -8.80 -30.39
N ALA A 26 0.74 -7.80 -31.17
CA ALA A 26 1.39 -6.50 -31.07
C ALA A 26 1.07 -5.93 -29.68
N ALA A 27 2.04 -5.22 -29.07
CA ALA A 27 1.83 -4.62 -27.77
C ALA A 27 0.63 -3.65 -27.81
N MET A 28 -0.19 -3.66 -26.77
CA MET A 28 -1.28 -2.70 -26.59
C MET A 28 -0.69 -1.32 -26.32
N GLU A 29 -1.10 -0.34 -27.12
CA GLU A 29 -0.73 1.05 -26.90
C GLU A 29 -1.77 1.73 -26.00
N LEU A 30 -1.29 2.44 -24.99
CA LEU A 30 -2.13 3.26 -24.11
C LEU A 30 -2.15 4.70 -24.60
N PHE A 31 -3.24 5.41 -24.29
CA PHE A 31 -3.35 6.80 -24.65
C PHE A 31 -2.57 7.69 -23.68
N PRO A 32 -1.86 8.72 -24.18
CA PRO A 32 -1.35 9.81 -23.35
C PRO A 32 -2.48 10.42 -22.51
N LEU A 33 -2.17 10.84 -21.29
CA LEU A 33 -3.20 11.39 -20.38
C LEU A 33 -3.87 12.62 -20.99
N GLU A 34 -3.19 13.37 -21.86
CA GLU A 34 -3.75 14.53 -22.54
C GLU A 34 -4.90 14.22 -23.52
N GLN A 35 -5.00 12.96 -23.97
CA GLN A 35 -6.06 12.51 -24.88
C GLN A 35 -7.29 11.98 -24.14
N VAL A 36 -7.21 11.80 -22.81
CA VAL A 36 -8.30 11.27 -21.98
C VAL A 36 -8.67 12.29 -20.91
N ARG A 37 -9.91 12.79 -20.94
CA ARG A 37 -10.43 13.75 -19.95
C ARG A 37 -11.53 13.10 -19.15
N LEU A 38 -11.41 13.08 -17.82
CA LEU A 38 -12.46 12.58 -16.93
C LEU A 38 -13.67 13.52 -16.99
N THR A 39 -14.88 12.95 -17.06
CA THR A 39 -16.10 13.77 -17.02
C THR A 39 -16.43 14.16 -15.59
N SER A 40 -16.83 15.42 -15.41
CA SER A 40 -17.27 15.98 -14.12
C SER A 40 -18.39 15.15 -13.49
N GLY A 41 -18.42 15.07 -12.16
CA GLY A 41 -19.46 14.36 -11.41
C GLY A 41 -19.15 12.89 -11.12
N SER A 42 -18.06 12.33 -11.67
CA SER A 42 -17.55 11.02 -11.25
C SER A 42 -16.68 11.13 -9.99
N PRO A 43 -16.61 10.08 -9.14
CA PRO A 43 -15.68 10.05 -8.00
C PRO A 43 -14.21 10.23 -8.42
N PHE A 44 -13.84 9.76 -9.61
CA PHE A 44 -12.48 9.88 -10.13
C PHE A 44 -12.11 11.31 -10.54
N ALA A 45 -13.03 12.02 -11.20
CA ALA A 45 -12.82 13.44 -11.51
C ALA A 45 -12.75 14.29 -10.23
N HIS A 46 -13.57 13.97 -9.22
CA HIS A 46 -13.51 14.62 -7.90
C HIS A 46 -12.15 14.38 -7.23
N ALA A 47 -11.69 13.13 -7.15
CA ALA A 47 -10.39 12.79 -6.58
C ALA A 47 -9.21 13.44 -7.33
N GLN A 48 -9.26 13.50 -8.67
CA GLN A 48 -8.26 14.23 -9.45
C GLN A 48 -8.19 15.71 -9.05
N GLN A 49 -9.34 16.39 -8.95
CA GLN A 49 -9.38 17.80 -8.58
C GLN A 49 -8.94 18.04 -7.12
N THR A 50 -9.38 17.18 -6.20
CA THR A 50 -8.96 17.23 -4.78
C THR A 50 -7.44 17.06 -4.66
N ASN A 51 -6.85 16.16 -5.45
CA ASN A 51 -5.40 15.98 -5.49
C ASN A 51 -4.65 17.20 -6.03
N ILE A 52 -5.12 17.80 -7.13
CA ILE A 52 -4.54 19.03 -7.66
C ILE A 52 -4.53 20.11 -6.58
N HIS A 53 -5.62 20.26 -5.84
CA HIS A 53 -5.68 21.21 -4.74
C HIS A 53 -4.67 20.89 -3.62
N TYR A 54 -4.46 19.62 -3.28
CA TYR A 54 -3.42 19.21 -2.32
C TYR A 54 -2.01 19.57 -2.82
N ILE A 55 -1.71 19.29 -4.10
CA ILE A 55 -0.44 19.62 -4.76
C ILE A 55 -0.16 21.13 -4.77
N GLU A 56 -1.19 21.95 -4.95
CA GLU A 56 -1.09 23.42 -4.92
C GLU A 56 -0.72 23.96 -3.53
N GLN A 57 -1.18 23.30 -2.47
CA GLN A 57 -0.90 23.69 -1.09
C GLN A 57 0.55 23.38 -0.67
N LEU A 58 1.19 22.38 -1.30
CA LEU A 58 2.62 22.13 -1.10
C LEU A 58 3.47 23.33 -1.57
N GLN A 59 4.46 23.70 -0.77
CA GLN A 59 5.33 24.85 -1.05
C GLN A 59 6.62 24.39 -1.77
N PRO A 60 6.83 24.79 -3.04
CA PRO A 60 7.99 24.37 -3.83
C PRO A 60 9.33 24.70 -3.15
N ASP A 61 9.45 25.88 -2.53
CA ASP A 61 10.70 26.31 -1.90
C ASP A 61 11.09 25.47 -0.67
N LYS A 62 10.11 24.91 0.04
CA LYS A 62 10.37 23.98 1.16
C LYS A 62 10.87 22.64 0.63
N LEU A 63 10.28 22.14 -0.46
CA LEU A 63 10.70 20.90 -1.14
C LEU A 63 12.07 21.04 -1.83
N LEU A 64 12.42 22.24 -2.31
CA LEU A 64 13.73 22.54 -2.92
C LEU A 64 14.84 22.74 -1.88
N SER A 65 14.48 23.05 -0.64
CA SER A 65 15.44 23.40 0.43
C SER A 65 16.53 22.33 0.63
N PRO A 66 16.23 21.01 0.70
CA PRO A 66 17.26 19.99 0.78
C PRO A 66 18.26 20.01 -0.38
N PHE A 67 17.78 20.13 -1.62
CA PHE A 67 18.63 20.11 -2.81
C PHE A 67 19.56 21.32 -2.89
N LEU A 68 19.04 22.51 -2.55
CA LEU A 68 19.84 23.74 -2.51
C LEU A 68 20.88 23.67 -1.39
N ARG A 69 20.52 23.14 -0.21
CA ARG A 69 21.42 22.93 0.92
C ARG A 69 22.60 22.04 0.54
N GLU A 70 22.33 20.85 -0.02
CA GLU A 70 23.40 19.91 -0.39
C GLU A 70 24.29 20.41 -1.53
N ALA A 71 23.78 21.33 -2.37
CA ALA A 71 24.58 22.02 -3.38
C ALA A 71 25.38 23.23 -2.85
N GLY A 72 25.25 23.57 -1.56
CA GLY A 72 25.86 24.76 -0.98
C GLY A 72 25.28 26.08 -1.51
N LEU A 73 24.02 26.08 -1.93
CA LEU A 73 23.27 27.26 -2.35
C LEU A 73 22.41 27.79 -1.20
N PRO A 74 22.12 29.11 -1.16
CA PRO A 74 21.17 29.66 -0.20
C PRO A 74 19.76 29.07 -0.39
N THR A 75 19.14 28.62 0.70
CA THR A 75 17.76 28.14 0.70
C THR A 75 16.78 29.32 0.76
N LYS A 76 15.61 29.18 0.13
CA LYS A 76 14.55 30.22 0.13
C LYS A 76 13.52 30.02 1.25
N ALA A 77 13.45 28.81 1.78
CA ALA A 77 12.62 28.43 2.92
C ALA A 77 13.29 27.29 3.69
N GLU A 78 12.85 27.04 4.93
CA GLU A 78 13.20 25.83 5.66
C GLU A 78 12.53 24.61 5.01
N SER A 79 13.21 23.45 5.05
CA SER A 79 12.61 22.21 4.56
C SER A 79 11.36 21.85 5.35
N TYR A 80 10.53 20.98 4.77
CA TYR A 80 9.45 20.38 5.53
C TYR A 80 9.99 19.56 6.72
N GLY A 81 9.15 19.42 7.75
CA GLY A 81 9.43 18.55 8.89
C GLY A 81 9.22 17.07 8.56
N ASN A 82 8.98 16.26 9.59
CA ASN A 82 8.72 14.83 9.44
C ASN A 82 9.91 14.12 8.73
N TRP A 83 9.70 13.34 7.68
CA TRP A 83 10.82 12.61 7.05
C TRP A 83 11.72 13.50 6.17
N GLU A 84 11.27 14.70 5.78
CA GLU A 84 12.04 15.67 4.98
C GLU A 84 13.09 16.47 5.78
N ASN A 85 13.23 16.18 7.09
CA ASN A 85 14.34 16.69 7.90
C ASN A 85 14.88 15.68 8.93
N THR A 86 14.52 14.39 8.77
CA THR A 86 14.99 13.30 9.66
C THR A 86 15.75 12.22 8.90
N GLY A 87 16.17 12.48 7.65
CA GLY A 87 17.10 11.63 6.91
C GLY A 87 16.64 11.25 5.50
N LEU A 88 15.38 11.49 5.14
CA LEU A 88 14.84 11.18 3.81
C LEU A 88 14.66 12.44 2.93
N ASP A 89 15.25 13.56 3.36
CA ASP A 89 15.17 14.87 2.72
C ASP A 89 15.33 14.81 1.17
N GLY A 90 14.36 15.37 0.45
CA GLY A 90 14.30 15.43 -1.01
C GLY A 90 13.38 14.41 -1.69
N HIS A 91 12.98 13.34 -1.00
CA HIS A 91 12.17 12.28 -1.63
C HIS A 91 10.78 12.76 -2.08
N ILE A 92 10.12 13.65 -1.30
CA ILE A 92 8.84 14.24 -1.70
C ILE A 92 9.05 15.22 -2.85
N GLY A 93 10.18 15.94 -2.87
CA GLY A 93 10.54 16.82 -4.00
C GLY A 93 10.60 16.07 -5.34
N GLY A 94 11.13 14.83 -5.33
CA GLY A 94 11.10 13.95 -6.50
C GLY A 94 9.69 13.54 -6.92
N HIS A 95 8.89 13.03 -5.98
CA HIS A 95 7.47 12.69 -6.21
C HIS A 95 6.64 13.88 -6.69
N TYR A 96 6.94 15.08 -6.20
CA TYR A 96 6.25 16.31 -6.58
C TYR A 96 6.45 16.64 -8.06
N LEU A 97 7.63 16.38 -8.63
CA LEU A 97 7.85 16.52 -10.08
C LEU A 97 6.97 15.57 -10.88
N SER A 98 6.90 14.29 -10.49
CA SER A 98 6.01 13.30 -11.13
C SER A 98 4.54 13.73 -11.02
N ALA A 99 4.10 14.12 -9.84
CA ALA A 99 2.73 14.55 -9.57
C ALA A 99 2.32 15.77 -10.40
N LEU A 100 3.17 16.81 -10.46
CA LEU A 100 2.96 18.00 -11.29
C LEU A 100 2.89 17.66 -12.78
N SER A 101 3.77 16.75 -13.24
CA SER A 101 3.83 16.34 -14.65
C SER A 101 2.57 15.58 -15.07
N LEU A 102 2.15 14.61 -14.25
CA LEU A 102 0.93 13.84 -14.48
C LEU A 102 -0.33 14.72 -14.39
N ALA A 103 -0.41 15.61 -13.40
CA ALA A 103 -1.53 16.53 -13.25
C ALA A 103 -1.64 17.48 -14.45
N TYR A 104 -0.51 18.02 -14.91
CA TYR A 104 -0.46 18.86 -16.11
C TYR A 104 -0.94 18.11 -17.36
N GLU A 105 -0.41 16.92 -17.63
CA GLU A 105 -0.80 16.15 -18.82
C GLU A 105 -2.31 15.81 -18.80
N ALA A 106 -2.81 15.39 -17.64
CA ALA A 106 -4.20 14.98 -17.47
C ALA A 106 -5.22 16.13 -17.55
N THR A 107 -4.82 17.37 -17.29
CA THR A 107 -5.77 18.49 -17.16
C THR A 107 -5.46 19.70 -18.04
N GLY A 108 -4.20 19.91 -18.42
CA GLY A 108 -3.69 21.13 -19.05
C GLY A 108 -3.56 22.30 -18.08
N ASP A 109 -3.55 22.06 -16.77
CA ASP A 109 -3.50 23.11 -15.76
C ASP A 109 -2.18 23.92 -15.82
N ALA A 110 -2.30 25.23 -16.04
CA ALA A 110 -1.15 26.11 -16.23
C ALA A 110 -0.34 26.34 -14.95
N GLU A 111 -0.97 26.25 -13.77
CA GLU A 111 -0.28 26.40 -12.49
C GLU A 111 0.59 25.16 -12.20
N MET A 112 0.10 23.96 -12.52
CA MET A 112 0.89 22.73 -12.44
C MET A 112 2.15 22.84 -13.32
N LYS A 113 1.99 23.31 -14.56
CA LYS A 113 3.12 23.53 -15.49
C LYS A 113 4.11 24.57 -14.96
N ARG A 114 3.62 25.71 -14.48
CA ARG A 114 4.45 26.79 -13.93
C ARG A 114 5.29 26.30 -12.75
N ARG A 115 4.70 25.53 -11.84
CA ARG A 115 5.40 24.95 -10.68
C ARG A 115 6.41 23.89 -11.09
N LEU A 116 6.07 23.05 -12.07
CA LEU A 116 6.99 22.06 -12.63
C LEU A 116 8.24 22.73 -13.20
N ASP A 117 8.05 23.72 -14.06
CA ASP A 117 9.15 24.44 -14.70
C ASP A 117 10.00 25.20 -13.66
N TYR A 118 9.37 25.74 -12.62
CA TYR A 118 10.08 26.34 -11.48
C TYR A 118 10.96 25.32 -10.75
N MET A 119 10.40 24.18 -10.35
CA MET A 119 11.15 23.11 -9.67
C MET A 119 12.34 22.63 -10.50
N ILE A 120 12.12 22.34 -11.79
CA ILE A 120 13.19 21.92 -12.72
C ILE A 120 14.28 22.99 -12.82
N SER A 121 13.91 24.27 -12.91
CA SER A 121 14.90 25.36 -13.01
C SER A 121 15.77 25.50 -11.74
N GLU A 122 15.20 25.35 -10.54
CA GLU A 122 15.95 25.46 -9.28
C GLU A 122 16.80 24.21 -9.03
N LEU A 123 16.29 23.02 -9.35
CA LEU A 123 17.09 21.78 -9.32
C LEU A 123 18.24 21.84 -10.32
N ARG A 124 18.03 22.42 -11.52
CA ARG A 124 19.13 22.64 -12.48
C ARG A 124 20.21 23.53 -11.90
N ARG A 125 19.85 24.60 -11.17
CA ARG A 125 20.83 25.46 -10.50
C ARG A 125 21.66 24.69 -9.49
N ALA A 126 21.05 23.82 -8.68
CA ALA A 126 21.76 22.94 -7.76
C ALA A 126 22.70 21.97 -8.50
N GLN A 127 22.21 21.31 -9.55
CA GLN A 127 22.98 20.36 -10.35
C GLN A 127 24.21 21.01 -11.01
N LEU A 128 24.05 22.21 -11.58
CA LEU A 128 25.14 22.98 -12.17
C LEU A 128 26.18 23.42 -11.13
N LYS A 129 25.74 23.75 -9.91
CA LYS A 129 26.64 24.13 -8.81
C LYS A 129 27.51 22.96 -8.35
N ASN A 130 26.96 21.75 -8.35
CA ASN A 130 27.69 20.52 -8.02
C ASN A 130 28.74 20.14 -9.07
N ALA A 131 28.54 20.58 -10.32
CA ALA A 131 29.47 20.42 -11.44
C ALA A 131 29.90 18.97 -11.74
N ASN A 132 29.11 17.98 -11.30
CA ASN A 132 29.38 16.55 -11.50
C ASN A 132 28.14 15.75 -11.92
N GLY A 133 27.03 16.42 -12.26
CA GLY A 133 25.75 15.81 -12.65
C GLY A 133 24.81 15.43 -11.49
N TYR A 134 25.31 15.37 -10.25
CA TYR A 134 24.50 15.02 -9.08
C TYR A 134 23.50 16.11 -8.70
N VAL A 135 22.27 15.71 -8.39
CA VAL A 135 21.28 16.53 -7.69
C VAL A 135 20.50 15.64 -6.71
N GLY A 136 20.46 16.01 -5.44
CA GLY A 136 19.79 15.25 -4.39
C GLY A 136 19.73 16.04 -3.08
N GLY A 137 18.79 15.66 -2.20
CA GLY A 137 18.56 16.33 -0.91
C GLY A 137 19.16 15.64 0.31
N ILE A 138 19.76 14.45 0.13
CA ILE A 138 20.25 13.58 1.22
C ILE A 138 21.30 14.32 2.05
N PRO A 139 21.11 14.49 3.38
CA PRO A 139 22.07 15.19 4.23
C PRO A 139 23.48 14.57 4.14
N GLY A 140 24.49 15.34 3.73
CA GLY A 140 25.86 14.82 3.60
C GLY A 140 26.07 13.87 2.42
N GLY A 141 25.12 13.83 1.47
CA GLY A 141 25.07 12.85 0.38
C GLY A 141 26.33 12.83 -0.50
N MET A 142 26.96 13.99 -0.77
CA MET A 142 28.18 14.03 -1.59
C MET A 142 29.33 13.21 -1.00
N GLN A 143 29.55 13.30 0.30
CA GLN A 143 30.62 12.55 0.98
C GLN A 143 30.29 11.06 0.99
N MET A 144 29.04 10.71 1.29
CA MET A 144 28.55 9.34 1.23
C MET A 144 28.76 8.72 -0.16
N TRP A 145 28.38 9.42 -1.23
CA TRP A 145 28.59 8.95 -2.60
C TRP A 145 30.08 8.85 -2.96
N ALA A 146 30.94 9.74 -2.46
CA ALA A 146 32.38 9.63 -2.66
C ALA A 146 32.95 8.36 -1.98
N ASP A 147 32.46 8.01 -0.80
CA ASP A 147 32.84 6.76 -0.12
C ASP A 147 32.34 5.53 -0.87
N ILE A 148 31.11 5.54 -1.40
CA ILE A 148 30.59 4.49 -2.28
C ILE A 148 31.46 4.35 -3.53
N LYS A 149 31.82 5.47 -4.20
CA LYS A 149 32.71 5.47 -5.37
C LYS A 149 34.07 4.83 -5.07
N ALA A 150 34.56 5.00 -3.86
CA ALA A 150 35.81 4.41 -3.38
C ALA A 150 35.67 2.94 -2.93
N GLY A 151 34.50 2.33 -3.11
CA GLY A 151 34.22 0.94 -2.73
C GLY A 151 33.95 0.74 -1.23
N LYS A 152 33.78 1.81 -0.45
CA LYS A 152 33.44 1.74 0.98
C LYS A 152 31.92 1.63 1.12
N ILE A 153 31.42 0.40 1.19
CA ILE A 153 29.99 0.11 1.19
C ILE A 153 29.62 -0.55 2.51
N LYS A 154 28.76 0.12 3.29
CA LYS A 154 28.13 -0.39 4.51
C LYS A 154 26.62 -0.38 4.29
N ALA A 155 26.07 -1.51 3.86
CA ALA A 155 24.65 -1.63 3.55
C ALA A 155 23.90 -2.44 4.61
N ASP A 156 22.70 -1.99 4.92
CA ASP A 156 21.64 -2.68 5.66
C ASP A 156 20.31 -2.42 4.94
N LEU A 157 19.24 -3.16 5.27
CA LEU A 157 17.95 -3.12 4.57
C LEU A 157 17.44 -1.70 4.32
N PHE A 158 17.55 -0.83 5.33
CA PHE A 158 17.08 0.55 5.27
C PHE A 158 18.19 1.61 5.42
N SER A 159 19.47 1.21 5.35
CA SER A 159 20.56 2.18 5.41
C SER A 159 21.72 1.86 4.46
N LEU A 160 22.34 2.90 3.94
CA LEU A 160 23.58 2.79 3.18
C LEU A 160 24.54 3.86 3.70
N ASN A 161 25.69 3.42 4.18
CA ASN A 161 26.71 4.26 4.79
C ASN A 161 26.11 5.20 5.85
N ASP A 162 25.24 4.66 6.71
CA ASP A 162 24.55 5.36 7.80
C ASP A 162 23.50 6.41 7.35
N HIS A 163 23.11 6.42 6.07
CA HIS A 163 22.04 7.27 5.54
C HIS A 163 20.79 6.44 5.24
N TRP A 164 19.61 7.03 5.43
CA TRP A 164 18.33 6.36 5.25
C TRP A 164 18.00 6.19 3.76
N VAL A 165 18.02 4.95 3.27
CA VAL A 165 17.66 4.51 1.90
C VAL A 165 18.00 5.52 0.76
N PRO A 166 19.27 5.95 0.62
CA PRO A 166 19.63 7.04 -0.29
C PRO A 166 19.37 6.74 -1.77
N TRP A 167 19.43 5.47 -2.20
CA TRP A 167 19.05 5.09 -3.56
C TRP A 167 17.54 5.19 -3.80
N TYR A 168 16.70 4.83 -2.82
CA TYR A 168 15.26 5.07 -2.91
C TYR A 168 14.94 6.56 -3.03
N ASN A 169 15.64 7.41 -2.28
CA ASN A 169 15.45 8.86 -2.31
C ASN A 169 15.80 9.41 -3.70
N ILE A 170 17.03 9.16 -4.18
CA ILE A 170 17.45 9.67 -5.49
C ILE A 170 16.63 9.07 -6.64
N HIS A 171 16.14 7.83 -6.51
CA HIS A 171 15.19 7.23 -7.46
C HIS A 171 13.99 8.15 -7.70
N LYS A 172 13.44 8.81 -6.66
CA LYS A 172 12.32 9.76 -6.86
C LYS A 172 12.72 10.99 -7.66
N THR A 173 13.97 11.44 -7.51
CA THR A 173 14.49 12.55 -8.32
C THR A 173 14.68 12.12 -9.77
N PHE A 174 15.23 10.93 -10.02
CA PHE A 174 15.35 10.33 -11.34
C PHE A 174 13.98 10.19 -12.03
N ALA A 175 13.03 9.53 -11.37
CA ALA A 175 11.67 9.34 -11.88
C ALA A 175 10.96 10.68 -12.10
N GLY A 176 11.06 11.62 -11.16
CA GLY A 176 10.46 12.95 -11.26
C GLY A 176 10.98 13.77 -12.45
N ILE A 177 12.30 13.74 -12.69
CA ILE A 177 12.90 14.43 -13.85
C ILE A 177 12.53 13.71 -15.16
N ARG A 178 12.50 12.38 -15.18
CA ARG A 178 11.99 11.58 -16.32
C ARG A 178 10.56 11.99 -16.65
N ASP A 179 9.67 12.02 -15.66
CA ASP A 179 8.25 12.33 -15.85
C ASP A 179 8.06 13.79 -16.28
N ALA A 180 8.90 14.72 -15.80
CA ALA A 180 8.90 16.11 -16.27
C ALA A 180 9.22 16.23 -17.77
N TYR A 181 10.04 15.34 -18.32
CA TYR A 181 10.27 15.25 -19.76
C TYR A 181 9.12 14.55 -20.48
N VAL A 182 8.76 13.33 -20.05
CA VAL A 182 7.79 12.46 -20.75
C VAL A 182 6.37 13.05 -20.72
N HIS A 183 5.89 13.44 -19.53
CA HIS A 183 4.53 13.93 -19.29
C HIS A 183 4.47 15.46 -19.21
N GLY A 184 5.51 16.08 -18.65
CA GLY A 184 5.60 17.53 -18.51
C GLY A 184 6.09 18.29 -19.74
N HIS A 185 6.55 17.57 -20.78
CA HIS A 185 7.15 18.12 -22.00
C HIS A 185 8.25 19.16 -21.73
N ASN A 186 9.07 18.94 -20.69
CA ASN A 186 10.17 19.82 -20.30
C ASN A 186 11.51 19.32 -20.85
N GLU A 187 12.02 19.94 -21.91
CA GLU A 187 13.30 19.56 -22.54
C GLU A 187 14.53 19.76 -21.64
N LEU A 188 14.49 20.74 -20.72
CA LEU A 188 15.57 20.92 -19.75
C LEU A 188 15.66 19.73 -18.80
N ALA A 189 14.52 19.11 -18.45
CA ALA A 189 14.51 17.91 -17.63
C ALA A 189 15.23 16.74 -18.31
N LYS A 190 15.12 16.55 -19.63
CA LYS A 190 15.90 15.55 -20.37
C LYS A 190 17.40 15.76 -20.20
N VAL A 191 17.88 17.00 -20.34
CA VAL A 191 19.29 17.34 -20.14
C VAL A 191 19.74 17.01 -18.72
N MET A 192 18.93 17.38 -17.72
CA MET A 192 19.22 17.08 -16.32
C MET A 192 19.26 15.59 -16.02
N LEU A 193 18.35 14.82 -16.62
CA LEU A 193 18.28 13.37 -16.46
C LEU A 193 19.55 12.71 -17.00
N VAL A 194 20.00 13.09 -18.20
CA VAL A 194 21.25 12.58 -18.78
C VAL A 194 22.45 12.95 -17.91
N ASP A 195 22.56 14.20 -17.45
CA ASP A 195 23.65 14.62 -16.56
C ASP A 195 23.66 13.80 -15.24
N LEU A 196 22.48 13.49 -14.70
CA LEU A 196 22.34 12.67 -13.49
C LEU A 196 22.65 11.19 -13.76
N GLY A 197 22.33 10.67 -14.94
CA GLY A 197 22.70 9.32 -15.37
C GLY A 197 24.21 9.16 -15.56
N GLU A 198 24.87 10.14 -16.19
CA GLU A 198 26.33 10.14 -16.33
C GLU A 198 27.04 10.20 -14.97
N TRP A 199 26.47 10.94 -14.00
CA TRP A 199 26.92 10.87 -12.62
C TRP A 199 26.81 9.46 -12.04
N ALA A 200 25.67 8.77 -12.23
CA ALA A 200 25.47 7.41 -11.71
C ALA A 200 26.42 6.40 -12.36
N LYS A 201 26.63 6.48 -13.68
CA LYS A 201 27.64 5.69 -14.41
C LYS A 201 29.04 5.90 -13.80
N ALA A 202 29.44 7.16 -13.60
CA ALA A 202 30.74 7.49 -13.02
C ALA A 202 30.88 7.10 -11.54
N LEU A 203 29.78 7.03 -10.79
CA LEU A 203 29.76 6.59 -9.40
C LEU A 203 30.12 5.11 -9.28
N VAL A 204 29.55 4.26 -10.14
CA VAL A 204 29.70 2.79 -10.03
C VAL A 204 30.76 2.20 -10.97
N ALA A 205 31.40 3.00 -11.83
CA ALA A 205 32.32 2.55 -12.87
C ALA A 205 33.48 1.65 -12.38
N HIS A 206 33.89 1.76 -11.12
CA HIS A 206 34.98 0.99 -10.53
C HIS A 206 34.52 -0.07 -9.52
N LEU A 207 33.21 -0.22 -9.32
CA LEU A 207 32.65 -1.21 -8.41
C LEU A 207 32.49 -2.55 -9.13
N SER A 208 32.82 -3.64 -8.44
CA SER A 208 32.49 -4.98 -8.92
C SER A 208 30.97 -5.22 -8.87
N ASN A 209 30.50 -6.22 -9.61
CA ASN A 209 29.09 -6.61 -9.54
C ASN A 209 28.69 -7.02 -8.11
N GLU A 210 29.59 -7.70 -7.37
CA GLU A 210 29.36 -8.08 -5.97
C GLU A 210 29.23 -6.86 -5.06
N GLN A 211 30.03 -5.81 -5.28
CA GLN A 211 29.92 -4.55 -4.55
C GLN A 211 28.60 -3.84 -4.85
N ILE A 212 28.17 -3.81 -6.12
CA ILE A 212 26.87 -3.27 -6.50
C ILE A 212 25.75 -4.08 -5.82
N GLN A 213 25.78 -5.41 -5.88
CA GLN A 213 24.77 -6.24 -5.23
C GLN A 213 24.75 -6.08 -3.69
N THR A 214 25.91 -5.83 -3.07
CA THR A 214 26.01 -5.47 -1.65
C THR A 214 25.34 -4.12 -1.37
N MET A 215 25.58 -3.11 -2.21
CA MET A 215 24.92 -1.80 -2.13
C MET A 215 23.40 -1.91 -2.24
N LEU A 216 22.91 -2.80 -3.12
CA LEU A 216 21.49 -3.06 -3.34
C LEU A 216 20.80 -3.82 -2.20
N ILE A 217 21.51 -4.24 -1.14
CA ILE A 217 20.87 -4.70 0.10
C ILE A 217 20.00 -3.59 0.68
N SER A 218 20.49 -2.35 0.62
CA SER A 218 19.70 -1.17 0.98
C SER A 218 18.61 -0.91 -0.06
N GLU A 219 17.42 -0.54 0.39
CA GLU A 219 16.32 -0.18 -0.50
C GLU A 219 16.74 0.88 -1.52
N HIS A 220 16.48 0.57 -2.79
CA HIS A 220 16.89 1.36 -3.94
C HIS A 220 15.72 1.73 -4.87
N GLY A 221 14.47 1.51 -4.44
CA GLY A 221 13.29 1.75 -5.28
C GLY A 221 13.41 1.07 -6.66
N GLY A 222 12.97 1.76 -7.70
CA GLY A 222 13.01 1.32 -9.11
C GLY A 222 14.17 1.95 -9.87
N MET A 223 15.39 2.01 -9.31
CA MET A 223 16.53 2.53 -10.06
C MET A 223 16.78 1.77 -11.37
N ASN A 224 16.56 0.45 -11.37
CA ASN A 224 16.64 -0.36 -12.58
C ASN A 224 15.55 0.01 -13.61
N GLU A 225 14.32 0.31 -13.18
CA GLU A 225 13.25 0.85 -14.05
C GLU A 225 13.73 2.14 -14.74
N VAL A 226 14.17 3.14 -13.96
CA VAL A 226 14.51 4.44 -14.55
C VAL A 226 15.74 4.35 -15.47
N PHE A 227 16.71 3.48 -15.18
CA PHE A 227 17.83 3.27 -16.10
C PHE A 227 17.42 2.59 -17.41
N ALA A 228 16.44 1.67 -17.38
CA ALA A 228 15.86 1.13 -18.61
C ALA A 228 15.14 2.24 -19.40
N ASP A 229 14.33 3.08 -18.75
CA ASP A 229 13.68 4.21 -19.43
C ASP A 229 14.68 5.23 -20.01
N MET A 230 15.83 5.42 -19.35
CA MET A 230 16.90 6.26 -19.89
C MET A 230 17.50 5.69 -21.17
N TYR A 231 17.58 4.36 -21.30
CA TYR A 231 17.94 3.73 -22.56
C TYR A 231 16.91 4.05 -23.65
N ASP A 232 15.61 3.95 -23.38
CA ASP A 232 14.56 4.30 -24.37
C ASP A 232 14.64 5.76 -24.81
N ILE A 233 14.95 6.66 -23.86
CA ILE A 233 15.02 8.11 -24.11
C ILE A 233 16.27 8.51 -24.92
N THR A 234 17.38 7.77 -24.78
CA THR A 234 18.71 8.19 -25.27
C THR A 234 19.32 7.27 -26.33
N GLY A 235 18.93 6.00 -26.35
CA GLY A 235 19.57 4.92 -27.11
C GLY A 235 20.94 4.48 -26.56
N ASP A 236 21.41 5.01 -25.42
CA ASP A 236 22.72 4.64 -24.84
C ASP A 236 22.63 3.32 -24.06
N LYS A 237 23.21 2.26 -24.63
CA LYS A 237 23.23 0.91 -24.07
C LYS A 237 23.94 0.80 -22.71
N ASP A 238 24.76 1.78 -22.34
CA ASP A 238 25.35 1.80 -21.01
C ASP A 238 24.28 1.93 -19.91
N TYR A 239 23.15 2.61 -20.18
CA TYR A 239 22.04 2.69 -19.23
C TYR A 239 21.31 1.37 -19.08
N LEU A 240 21.12 0.60 -20.16
CA LEU A 240 20.53 -0.73 -20.08
C LEU A 240 21.43 -1.70 -19.29
N LYS A 241 22.75 -1.64 -19.53
CA LYS A 241 23.72 -2.37 -18.70
C LYS A 241 23.65 -1.96 -17.23
N LEU A 242 23.50 -0.66 -16.95
CA LEU A 242 23.37 -0.16 -15.60
C LEU A 242 22.06 -0.64 -14.94
N ALA A 243 20.95 -0.68 -15.68
CA ALA A 243 19.67 -1.23 -15.23
C ALA A 243 19.79 -2.71 -14.82
N GLU A 244 20.50 -3.51 -15.62
CA GLU A 244 20.82 -4.90 -15.28
C GLU A 244 21.69 -5.02 -14.03
N GLN A 245 22.72 -4.19 -13.89
CA GLN A 245 23.60 -4.19 -12.71
C GLN A 245 22.82 -3.81 -11.43
N PHE A 246 21.86 -2.89 -11.55
CA PHE A 246 20.96 -2.44 -10.48
C PHE A 246 19.78 -3.40 -10.24
N SER A 247 19.70 -4.53 -10.95
CA SER A 247 18.69 -5.56 -10.70
C SER A 247 19.18 -6.56 -9.65
N GLN A 248 18.53 -6.57 -8.48
CA GLN A 248 19.00 -7.32 -7.31
C GLN A 248 18.77 -8.83 -7.44
N LYS A 249 19.86 -9.60 -7.58
CA LYS A 249 19.81 -11.04 -7.88
C LYS A 249 19.20 -11.90 -6.78
N ILE A 250 19.38 -11.53 -5.50
CA ILE A 250 18.80 -12.30 -4.39
C ILE A 250 17.26 -12.35 -4.43
N ILE A 251 16.61 -11.37 -5.06
CA ILE A 251 15.16 -11.34 -5.28
C ILE A 251 14.81 -11.93 -6.65
N LEU A 252 15.57 -11.62 -7.70
CA LEU A 252 15.31 -12.11 -9.05
C LEU A 252 15.50 -13.63 -9.18
N ASP A 253 16.58 -14.21 -8.63
CA ASP A 253 16.95 -15.61 -8.86
C ASP A 253 15.91 -16.63 -8.36
N PRO A 254 15.24 -16.42 -7.19
CA PRO A 254 14.07 -17.24 -6.82
C PRO A 254 12.89 -17.06 -7.78
N LEU A 255 12.60 -15.84 -8.22
CA LEU A 255 11.49 -15.57 -9.14
C LEU A 255 11.71 -16.24 -10.50
N LEU A 256 12.94 -16.26 -11.02
CA LEU A 256 13.33 -17.00 -12.23
C LEU A 256 13.07 -18.52 -12.12
N LYS A 257 12.97 -19.06 -10.90
CA LYS A 257 12.68 -20.47 -10.61
C LYS A 257 11.22 -20.69 -10.21
N HIS A 258 10.39 -19.65 -10.27
CA HIS A 258 9.02 -19.64 -9.77
C HIS A 258 8.93 -20.03 -8.28
N GLU A 259 9.89 -19.55 -7.47
CA GLU A 259 9.93 -19.75 -6.02
C GLU A 259 9.46 -18.47 -5.29
N ASP A 260 8.35 -18.57 -4.56
CA ASP A 260 7.89 -17.51 -3.66
C ASP A 260 8.74 -17.52 -2.36
N LYS A 261 9.67 -16.57 -2.26
CA LYS A 261 10.48 -16.30 -1.06
C LYS A 261 10.21 -14.91 -0.47
N LEU A 262 8.97 -14.45 -0.56
CA LEU A 262 8.59 -13.09 -0.16
C LEU A 262 8.29 -12.92 1.33
N ASN A 263 8.05 -14.01 2.07
CA ASN A 263 7.69 -13.96 3.50
C ASN A 263 8.70 -13.14 4.33
N GLY A 264 8.19 -12.19 5.10
CA GLY A 264 8.99 -11.32 5.97
C GLY A 264 9.73 -10.19 5.25
N LEU A 265 9.68 -10.10 3.92
CA LEU A 265 10.29 -9.00 3.19
C LEU A 265 9.39 -7.76 3.23
N HIS A 266 10.00 -6.58 3.34
CA HIS A 266 9.31 -5.31 3.17
C HIS A 266 8.77 -5.21 1.74
N ALA A 267 7.46 -5.13 1.58
CA ALA A 267 6.78 -5.38 0.32
C ALA A 267 7.04 -4.29 -0.72
N ASN A 268 6.89 -3.02 -0.32
CA ASN A 268 7.11 -1.89 -1.22
C ASN A 268 8.55 -1.75 -1.71
N THR A 269 9.52 -2.34 -1.01
CA THR A 269 10.90 -2.41 -1.50
C THR A 269 11.03 -3.37 -2.68
N GLN A 270 10.23 -4.44 -2.74
CA GLN A 270 10.42 -5.47 -3.77
C GLN A 270 9.67 -5.15 -5.06
N ILE A 271 8.46 -4.59 -4.97
CA ILE A 271 7.60 -4.36 -6.15
C ILE A 271 8.29 -3.47 -7.21
N PRO A 272 8.94 -2.33 -6.86
CA PRO A 272 9.68 -1.51 -7.82
C PRO A 272 10.86 -2.22 -8.49
N LYS A 273 11.53 -3.13 -7.77
CA LYS A 273 12.62 -3.94 -8.35
C LYS A 273 12.07 -4.83 -9.46
N VAL A 274 10.92 -5.46 -9.21
CA VAL A 274 10.23 -6.33 -10.17
C VAL A 274 9.72 -5.55 -11.38
N ILE A 275 9.18 -4.34 -11.19
CA ILE A 275 8.87 -3.42 -12.30
C ILE A 275 10.12 -3.21 -13.15
N GLY A 276 11.27 -2.92 -12.54
CA GLY A 276 12.52 -2.77 -13.29
C GLY A 276 13.03 -4.06 -13.94
N TYR A 277 12.76 -5.25 -13.38
CA TYR A 277 13.08 -6.52 -14.07
C TYR A 277 12.27 -6.66 -15.36
N LEU A 278 10.99 -6.28 -15.32
CA LEU A 278 10.12 -6.29 -16.48
C LEU A 278 10.59 -5.28 -17.53
N ARG A 279 10.92 -4.04 -17.13
CA ARG A 279 11.48 -3.03 -18.04
C ARG A 279 12.79 -3.47 -18.71
N VAL A 280 13.69 -4.09 -17.94
CA VAL A 280 14.91 -4.67 -18.51
C VAL A 280 14.60 -5.82 -19.48
N SER A 281 13.56 -6.60 -19.21
CA SER A 281 13.16 -7.71 -20.07
C SER A 281 12.61 -7.26 -21.42
N GLU A 282 11.89 -6.14 -21.46
CA GLU A 282 11.36 -5.53 -22.69
C GLU A 282 12.51 -5.14 -23.64
N GLU A 283 13.52 -4.47 -23.10
CA GLU A 283 14.65 -3.92 -23.88
C GLU A 283 15.68 -4.97 -24.31
N GLU A 284 15.93 -5.99 -23.49
CA GLU A 284 16.88 -7.07 -23.79
C GLU A 284 16.22 -8.33 -24.37
N HIS A 285 14.88 -8.34 -24.49
CA HIS A 285 14.07 -9.50 -24.90
C HIS A 285 14.32 -10.75 -24.03
N LYS A 286 14.41 -10.56 -22.71
CA LYS A 286 14.67 -11.63 -21.71
C LYS A 286 13.37 -12.25 -21.20
N GLN A 287 12.85 -13.23 -21.92
CA GLN A 287 11.59 -13.91 -21.56
C GLN A 287 11.57 -14.45 -20.13
N ASP A 288 12.70 -14.97 -19.64
CA ASP A 288 12.81 -15.49 -18.26
C ASP A 288 12.58 -14.40 -17.20
N TRP A 289 13.01 -13.16 -17.45
CA TRP A 289 12.77 -12.04 -16.53
C TRP A 289 11.32 -11.54 -16.60
N HIS A 290 10.72 -11.54 -17.79
CA HIS A 290 9.28 -11.30 -17.96
C HIS A 290 8.48 -12.34 -17.15
N ASP A 291 8.77 -13.64 -17.33
CA ASP A 291 8.09 -14.73 -16.62
C ASP A 291 8.27 -14.63 -15.10
N ALA A 292 9.44 -14.18 -14.64
CA ALA A 292 9.69 -13.90 -13.22
C ALA A 292 8.82 -12.75 -12.67
N ALA A 293 8.61 -11.70 -13.46
CA ALA A 293 7.74 -10.58 -13.09
C ALA A 293 6.26 -10.97 -13.11
N GLU A 294 5.81 -11.74 -14.11
CA GLU A 294 4.47 -12.31 -14.15
C GLU A 294 4.24 -13.25 -12.95
N PHE A 295 5.18 -14.15 -12.65
CA PHE A 295 5.11 -15.04 -11.49
C PHE A 295 4.98 -14.26 -10.17
N PHE A 296 5.77 -13.20 -10.00
CA PHE A 296 5.65 -12.31 -8.84
C PHE A 296 4.26 -11.67 -8.78
N TRP A 297 3.78 -11.13 -9.89
CA TRP A 297 2.48 -10.48 -9.96
C TRP A 297 1.35 -11.45 -9.60
N GLU A 298 1.35 -12.65 -10.19
CA GLU A 298 0.35 -13.68 -9.90
C GLU A 298 0.38 -14.10 -8.42
N THR A 299 1.58 -14.31 -7.88
CA THR A 299 1.77 -14.70 -6.48
C THR A 299 1.21 -13.65 -5.54
N VAL A 300 1.56 -12.37 -5.74
CA VAL A 300 1.12 -11.28 -4.87
C VAL A 300 -0.39 -11.06 -4.98
N THR A 301 -0.94 -11.02 -6.20
CA THR A 301 -2.36 -10.73 -6.42
C THR A 301 -3.28 -11.88 -5.98
N LYS A 302 -2.89 -13.14 -6.20
CA LYS A 302 -3.73 -14.31 -5.88
C LYS A 302 -3.57 -14.81 -4.44
N HIS A 303 -2.40 -14.66 -3.82
CA HIS A 303 -2.09 -15.31 -2.54
C HIS A 303 -1.73 -14.34 -1.40
N ARG A 304 -1.48 -13.06 -1.69
CA ARG A 304 -0.98 -12.10 -0.70
C ARG A 304 -1.77 -10.79 -0.66
N SER A 305 -2.84 -10.69 -1.45
CA SER A 305 -3.69 -9.50 -1.52
C SER A 305 -5.07 -9.76 -0.92
N VAL A 306 -5.64 -8.73 -0.31
CA VAL A 306 -7.01 -8.74 0.23
C VAL A 306 -8.01 -8.12 -0.76
N SER A 307 -9.31 -8.12 -0.41
CA SER A 307 -10.40 -7.77 -1.32
C SER A 307 -10.29 -6.38 -1.93
N ILE A 308 -9.65 -5.42 -1.26
CA ILE A 308 -9.41 -4.08 -1.82
C ILE A 308 -8.29 -4.02 -2.87
N GLY A 309 -7.56 -5.12 -3.11
CA GLY A 309 -6.39 -5.20 -4.00
C GLY A 309 -5.06 -4.80 -3.35
N GLY A 310 -5.06 -4.51 -2.05
CA GLY A 310 -3.87 -4.20 -1.25
C GLY A 310 -3.21 -5.43 -0.65
N ASN A 311 -1.94 -5.32 -0.29
CA ASN A 311 -1.14 -6.37 0.34
C ASN A 311 -0.27 -5.81 1.48
N SER A 312 0.37 -6.71 2.22
CA SER A 312 1.22 -6.46 3.39
C SER A 312 0.49 -6.08 4.67
N VAL A 313 1.17 -6.31 5.81
CA VAL A 313 0.79 -5.85 7.15
C VAL A 313 2.03 -5.25 7.78
N ARG A 314 1.93 -4.04 8.34
CA ARG A 314 3.08 -3.26 8.80
C ARG A 314 4.18 -3.21 7.74
N GLU A 315 3.79 -2.97 6.48
CA GLU A 315 4.67 -2.87 5.29
C GLU A 315 5.31 -4.19 4.81
N HIS A 316 5.14 -5.31 5.52
CA HIS A 316 5.84 -6.57 5.21
C HIS A 316 4.88 -7.64 4.67
N PHE A 317 5.37 -8.48 3.76
CA PHE A 317 4.64 -9.68 3.35
C PHE A 317 4.57 -10.67 4.52
N HIS A 318 3.37 -10.93 5.04
CA HIS A 318 3.11 -12.01 5.99
C HIS A 318 3.09 -13.38 5.28
N ASP A 319 2.98 -14.48 6.02
CA ASP A 319 2.79 -15.81 5.42
C ASP A 319 1.48 -15.84 4.62
N SER A 320 1.53 -16.28 3.36
CA SER A 320 0.35 -16.35 2.49
C SER A 320 -0.70 -17.37 2.96
N LYS A 321 -0.39 -18.19 3.97
CA LYS A 321 -1.32 -19.14 4.60
C LYS A 321 -1.85 -18.66 5.95
N ASP A 322 -1.47 -17.47 6.39
CA ASP A 322 -1.89 -16.91 7.69
C ASP A 322 -2.18 -15.41 7.56
N PHE A 323 -3.47 -15.07 7.48
CA PHE A 323 -3.96 -13.70 7.44
C PHE A 323 -4.37 -13.18 8.82
N THR A 324 -4.02 -13.86 9.92
CA THR A 324 -4.38 -13.43 11.28
C THR A 324 -3.95 -11.99 11.53
N SER A 325 -2.69 -11.66 11.21
CA SER A 325 -2.17 -10.30 11.37
C SER A 325 -2.91 -9.24 10.54
N MET A 326 -3.48 -9.62 9.38
CA MET A 326 -4.22 -8.71 8.51
C MET A 326 -5.50 -8.18 9.17
N VAL A 327 -6.19 -9.02 9.94
CA VAL A 327 -7.45 -8.66 10.62
C VAL A 327 -7.28 -8.33 12.10
N GLU A 328 -6.08 -8.51 12.65
CA GLU A 328 -5.79 -8.14 14.03
C GLU A 328 -5.01 -6.83 14.16
N ASP A 329 -4.17 -6.48 13.19
CA ASP A 329 -3.35 -5.27 13.21
C ASP A 329 -4.07 -4.04 12.63
N VAL A 330 -3.69 -2.86 13.10
CA VAL A 330 -4.21 -1.57 12.61
C VAL A 330 -3.47 -1.10 11.36
N GLU A 331 -2.24 -1.57 11.16
CA GLU A 331 -1.38 -1.29 10.02
C GLU A 331 -1.62 -2.34 8.92
N GLY A 332 -2.79 -2.26 8.28
CA GLY A 332 -3.16 -3.09 7.13
C GLY A 332 -2.38 -2.78 5.86
N PRO A 333 -2.93 -3.02 4.66
CA PRO A 333 -2.22 -2.75 3.42
C PRO A 333 -1.72 -1.30 3.30
N GLU A 334 -0.45 -1.17 2.89
CA GLU A 334 0.18 0.12 2.55
C GLU A 334 -0.23 0.56 1.13
N THR A 335 -0.55 1.85 0.97
CA THR A 335 -1.01 2.42 -0.31
C THR A 335 0.07 2.37 -1.41
N CYS A 336 1.35 2.58 -1.08
CA CYS A 336 2.45 2.51 -2.07
C CYS A 336 2.50 1.15 -2.79
N ASN A 337 2.22 0.07 -2.08
CA ASN A 337 2.28 -1.28 -2.63
C ASN A 337 1.28 -1.42 -3.76
N THR A 338 0.06 -0.92 -3.56
CA THR A 338 -0.97 -0.95 -4.60
C THR A 338 -0.63 -0.03 -5.76
N TYR A 339 -0.12 1.17 -5.50
CA TYR A 339 0.37 2.06 -6.57
C TYR A 339 1.42 1.35 -7.47
N ASN A 340 2.38 0.65 -6.87
CA ASN A 340 3.41 -0.07 -7.63
C ASN A 340 2.88 -1.35 -8.28
N MET A 341 1.95 -2.08 -7.64
CA MET A 341 1.30 -3.23 -8.26
C MET A 341 0.46 -2.82 -9.48
N LEU A 342 -0.17 -1.65 -9.46
CA LEU A 342 -0.87 -1.09 -10.61
C LEU A 342 0.09 -0.76 -11.76
N LYS A 343 1.27 -0.18 -11.47
CA LYS A 343 2.31 0.01 -12.48
C LYS A 343 2.75 -1.32 -13.12
N LEU A 344 2.99 -2.35 -12.31
CA LEU A 344 3.35 -3.68 -12.81
C LEU A 344 2.22 -4.27 -13.68
N SER A 345 0.97 -4.19 -13.24
CA SER A 345 -0.19 -4.61 -14.03
C SER A 345 -0.35 -3.87 -15.35
N LYS A 346 -0.04 -2.57 -15.38
CA LYS A 346 -0.10 -1.76 -16.58
C LYS A 346 0.88 -2.27 -17.63
N ILE A 347 2.15 -2.48 -17.27
CA ILE A 347 3.19 -2.94 -18.20
C ILE A 347 2.86 -4.34 -18.72
N LEU A 348 2.52 -5.28 -17.82
CA LEU A 348 2.13 -6.64 -18.22
C LEU A 348 0.89 -6.66 -19.14
N TYR A 349 -0.07 -5.74 -18.93
CA TYR A 349 -1.20 -5.58 -19.84
C TYR A 349 -0.78 -5.02 -21.20
N GLN A 350 0.15 -4.06 -21.24
CA GLN A 350 0.65 -3.50 -22.49
C GLN A 350 1.32 -4.57 -23.36
N GLU A 351 2.08 -5.49 -22.76
CA GLU A 351 2.74 -6.56 -23.52
C GLU A 351 1.78 -7.65 -23.99
N SER A 352 0.81 -8.04 -23.15
CA SER A 352 0.00 -9.25 -23.37
C SER A 352 -1.41 -8.99 -23.90
N GLY A 353 -1.98 -7.82 -23.60
CA GLY A 353 -3.40 -7.53 -23.76
C GLY A 353 -4.33 -8.38 -22.88
N ASP A 354 -3.81 -9.08 -21.87
CA ASP A 354 -4.58 -9.99 -21.03
C ASP A 354 -5.46 -9.23 -20.02
N SER A 355 -6.77 -9.47 -20.09
CA SER A 355 -7.75 -8.78 -19.26
C SER A 355 -7.65 -9.10 -17.76
N ARG A 356 -6.95 -10.16 -17.35
CA ARG A 356 -6.71 -10.48 -15.93
C ARG A 356 -5.99 -9.35 -15.20
N TYR A 357 -5.06 -8.67 -15.88
CA TYR A 357 -4.38 -7.50 -15.34
C TYR A 357 -5.34 -6.34 -15.12
N LEU A 358 -6.31 -6.15 -16.02
CA LEU A 358 -7.36 -5.14 -15.89
C LEU A 358 -8.36 -5.47 -14.78
N ASP A 359 -8.67 -6.73 -14.51
CA ASP A 359 -9.53 -7.13 -13.39
C ASP A 359 -8.91 -6.71 -12.05
N PHE A 360 -7.62 -6.97 -11.87
CA PHE A 360 -6.89 -6.48 -10.70
C PHE A 360 -6.77 -4.95 -10.69
N TYR A 361 -6.47 -4.34 -11.85
CA TYR A 361 -6.34 -2.89 -11.96
C TYR A 361 -7.62 -2.17 -11.55
N GLU A 362 -8.77 -2.61 -12.07
CA GLU A 362 -10.09 -2.11 -11.72
C GLU A 362 -10.36 -2.29 -10.22
N ARG A 363 -10.11 -3.49 -9.68
CA ARG A 363 -10.31 -3.77 -8.25
C ARG A 363 -9.49 -2.83 -7.36
N ALA A 364 -8.18 -2.77 -7.57
CA ALA A 364 -7.28 -1.96 -6.76
C ALA A 364 -7.56 -0.45 -6.90
N THR A 365 -7.91 0.00 -8.10
CA THR A 365 -8.23 1.41 -8.38
C THR A 365 -9.48 1.86 -7.65
N PHE A 366 -10.59 1.11 -7.73
CA PHE A 366 -11.84 1.46 -7.06
C PHE A 366 -11.76 1.37 -5.54
N ASN A 367 -11.02 0.40 -5.00
CA ASN A 367 -11.18 0.01 -3.59
C ASN A 367 -10.03 0.45 -2.69
N HIS A 368 -8.81 0.53 -3.20
CA HIS A 368 -7.67 0.99 -2.39
C HIS A 368 -7.21 2.39 -2.80
N ILE A 369 -6.97 2.63 -4.10
CA ILE A 369 -6.47 3.94 -4.54
C ILE A 369 -7.53 5.03 -4.41
N LEU A 370 -8.77 4.80 -4.82
CA LEU A 370 -9.82 5.82 -4.67
C LEU A 370 -10.19 6.06 -3.20
N SER A 371 -10.04 5.06 -2.32
CA SER A 371 -10.36 5.17 -0.88
C SER A 371 -9.24 5.79 -0.04
N SER A 372 -8.03 5.91 -0.61
CA SER A 372 -6.82 6.40 0.07
C SER A 372 -6.65 7.92 0.03
N GLN A 373 -7.64 8.65 -0.48
CA GLN A 373 -7.72 10.11 -0.38
C GLN A 373 -8.99 10.52 0.37
N ASN A 374 -8.87 11.43 1.32
CA ASN A 374 -10.02 12.10 1.91
C ASN A 374 -10.64 13.02 0.84
N PRO A 375 -11.91 12.82 0.45
CA PRO A 375 -12.52 13.55 -0.66
C PRO A 375 -12.73 15.03 -0.35
N ASP A 376 -12.75 15.43 0.92
CA ASP A 376 -13.04 16.79 1.33
C ASP A 376 -11.78 17.63 1.53
N ASN A 377 -10.77 17.09 2.23
CA ASN A 377 -9.53 17.82 2.54
C ASN A 377 -8.28 17.36 1.76
N GLY A 378 -8.39 16.28 0.98
CA GLY A 378 -7.32 15.74 0.13
C GLY A 378 -6.24 14.95 0.86
N GLY A 379 -6.32 14.79 2.17
CA GLY A 379 -5.34 14.02 2.94
C GLY A 379 -5.22 12.57 2.45
N LEU A 380 -3.99 12.08 2.38
CA LEU A 380 -3.60 10.79 1.80
C LEU A 380 -3.39 9.73 2.89
N VAL A 381 -3.84 8.51 2.64
CA VAL A 381 -3.75 7.39 3.58
C VAL A 381 -2.44 6.63 3.42
N TYR A 382 -1.84 6.24 4.54
CA TYR A 382 -0.72 5.30 4.55
C TYR A 382 -1.24 3.86 4.61
N PHE A 383 -1.78 3.47 5.77
CA PHE A 383 -2.33 2.14 6.03
C PHE A 383 -3.86 2.14 5.97
N THR A 384 -4.40 1.14 5.28
CA THR A 384 -5.83 0.86 5.27
C THR A 384 -6.12 -0.35 6.14
N ALA A 385 -6.47 -0.16 7.41
CA ALA A 385 -6.73 -1.27 8.35
C ALA A 385 -7.79 -2.24 7.81
N MET A 386 -7.49 -3.54 7.73
CA MET A 386 -8.47 -4.60 7.48
C MET A 386 -9.05 -5.16 8.79
N ARG A 387 -8.48 -4.77 9.93
CA ARG A 387 -9.07 -5.02 11.25
C ARG A 387 -10.49 -4.45 11.33
N PRO A 388 -11.50 -5.29 11.58
CA PRO A 388 -12.87 -4.84 11.71
C PRO A 388 -13.05 -3.80 12.82
N GLY A 389 -13.79 -2.74 12.51
CA GLY A 389 -14.08 -1.64 13.43
C GLY A 389 -12.88 -0.77 13.78
N HIS A 390 -11.84 -0.75 12.96
CA HIS A 390 -10.78 0.27 13.04
C HIS A 390 -10.98 1.38 12.01
N TYR A 391 -10.06 2.35 11.98
CA TYR A 391 -10.10 3.51 11.09
C TYR A 391 -8.73 3.72 10.42
N ARG A 392 -8.66 4.68 9.50
CA ARG A 392 -7.42 5.08 8.81
C ARG A 392 -7.12 6.56 9.02
N VAL A 393 -5.83 6.90 8.98
CA VAL A 393 -5.33 8.27 9.14
C VAL A 393 -5.01 8.88 7.78
N TYR A 394 -5.29 10.17 7.66
CA TYR A 394 -5.01 11.00 6.50
C TYR A 394 -3.84 11.94 6.78
N SER A 395 -2.98 12.11 5.79
CA SER A 395 -1.87 13.05 5.80
C SER A 395 -2.35 14.49 5.97
N ASN A 396 -1.49 15.35 6.49
CA ASN A 396 -1.66 16.79 6.48
C ASN A 396 -0.54 17.43 5.64
N VAL A 397 -0.90 18.30 4.68
CA VAL A 397 0.00 18.87 3.65
C VAL A 397 1.32 19.38 4.23
N ASP A 398 1.29 20.12 5.34
CA ASP A 398 2.49 20.77 5.87
C ASP A 398 3.26 19.93 6.91
N LYS A 399 2.73 18.74 7.23
CA LYS A 399 3.17 17.94 8.38
C LYS A 399 3.54 16.50 8.04
N SER A 400 3.06 15.97 6.92
CA SER A 400 3.20 14.58 6.53
C SER A 400 4.09 14.46 5.29
N MET A 401 5.26 13.85 5.45
CA MET A 401 6.22 13.66 4.36
C MET A 401 6.53 12.17 4.20
N TRP A 402 5.50 11.35 4.07
CA TRP A 402 5.63 9.89 4.03
C TRP A 402 5.80 9.37 2.61
N CYS A 403 6.28 8.15 2.42
CA CYS A 403 6.28 7.48 1.11
C CYS A 403 4.88 7.45 0.48
N CYS A 404 3.83 7.18 1.26
CA CYS A 404 2.44 7.16 0.80
C CYS A 404 1.87 8.56 0.48
N VAL A 405 2.48 9.65 1.00
CA VAL A 405 2.18 11.01 0.51
C VAL A 405 2.76 11.16 -0.90
N GLY A 406 4.01 10.73 -1.11
CA GLY A 406 4.67 10.76 -2.41
C GLY A 406 3.90 10.00 -3.51
N SER A 407 3.57 8.72 -3.27
CA SER A 407 2.77 7.94 -4.23
C SER A 407 1.32 8.43 -4.31
N GLY A 408 0.75 8.91 -3.20
CA GLY A 408 -0.60 9.46 -3.13
C GLY A 408 -0.81 10.66 -4.05
N ILE A 409 0.12 11.64 -4.06
CA ILE A 409 0.02 12.80 -4.96
C ILE A 409 0.13 12.44 -6.45
N GLU A 410 0.69 11.27 -6.78
CA GLU A 410 0.72 10.77 -8.17
C GLU A 410 -0.53 9.97 -8.56
N ASN A 411 -1.11 9.22 -7.61
CA ASN A 411 -2.23 8.30 -7.85
C ASN A 411 -3.41 8.95 -8.58
N HIS A 412 -3.84 10.10 -8.08
CA HIS A 412 -5.15 10.64 -8.46
C HIS A 412 -5.12 11.48 -9.74
N SER A 413 -3.92 11.79 -10.27
CA SER A 413 -3.77 12.54 -11.51
C SER A 413 -3.96 11.66 -12.75
N LYS A 414 -3.74 10.34 -12.62
CA LYS A 414 -3.56 9.42 -13.76
C LYS A 414 -4.68 8.39 -13.98
N TYR A 415 -5.87 8.58 -13.40
CA TYR A 415 -7.01 7.66 -13.60
C TYR A 415 -7.40 7.44 -15.07
N GLY A 416 -7.04 8.36 -15.97
CA GLY A 416 -7.26 8.23 -17.41
C GLY A 416 -6.40 7.17 -18.12
N GLU A 417 -5.25 6.77 -17.53
CA GLU A 417 -4.19 6.04 -18.24
C GLU A 417 -4.58 4.63 -18.70
N MET A 418 -5.52 3.98 -18.00
CA MET A 418 -5.97 2.62 -18.30
C MET A 418 -7.42 2.56 -18.80
N ILE A 419 -8.10 3.69 -19.02
CA ILE A 419 -9.50 3.66 -19.46
C ILE A 419 -9.61 3.07 -20.87
N TYR A 420 -8.66 3.41 -21.73
CA TYR A 420 -8.63 3.03 -23.13
C TYR A 420 -7.26 2.49 -23.51
N ALA A 421 -7.23 1.55 -24.45
CA ALA A 421 -6.04 1.11 -25.16
C ALA A 421 -6.35 0.99 -26.65
N HIS A 422 -5.33 0.84 -27.49
CA HIS A 422 -5.53 0.56 -28.91
C HIS A 422 -4.47 -0.37 -29.48
N GLU A 423 -4.86 -1.09 -30.53
CA GLU A 423 -3.99 -1.86 -31.41
C GLU A 423 -4.44 -1.55 -32.84
N ASP A 424 -3.57 -0.97 -33.67
CA ASP A 424 -3.89 -0.50 -35.03
C ASP A 424 -5.15 0.41 -35.10
N ASN A 425 -6.25 -0.13 -35.62
CA ASN A 425 -7.54 0.53 -35.80
C ASN A 425 -8.61 0.01 -34.81
N GLU A 426 -8.23 -0.78 -33.82
CA GLU A 426 -9.10 -1.26 -32.75
C GLU A 426 -8.93 -0.39 -31.51
N LEU A 427 -10.04 0.18 -31.01
CA LEU A 427 -10.11 0.80 -29.70
C LEU A 427 -10.60 -0.22 -28.68
N LEU A 428 -9.89 -0.38 -27.58
CA LEU A 428 -10.30 -1.18 -26.44
C LEU A 428 -10.79 -0.27 -25.31
N ILE A 429 -12.01 -0.53 -24.83
CA ILE A 429 -12.61 0.11 -23.66
C ILE A 429 -12.34 -0.81 -22.46
N ASN A 430 -11.38 -0.42 -21.64
CA ASN A 430 -10.85 -1.24 -20.55
C ASN A 430 -11.56 -0.99 -19.23
N LEU A 431 -11.72 0.27 -18.83
CA LEU A 431 -12.36 0.67 -17.58
C LEU A 431 -13.63 1.47 -17.84
N PHE A 432 -14.64 1.27 -16.98
CA PHE A 432 -15.94 1.92 -17.10
C PHE A 432 -16.01 3.21 -16.29
N ILE A 433 -15.18 4.18 -16.68
CA ILE A 433 -15.05 5.48 -16.00
C ILE A 433 -15.49 6.58 -16.96
N GLY A 434 -16.38 7.46 -16.47
CA GLY A 434 -16.90 8.60 -17.22
C GLY A 434 -15.75 9.47 -17.77
N SER A 435 -15.65 9.57 -19.09
CA SER A 435 -14.52 10.21 -19.75
C SER A 435 -14.78 10.54 -21.22
N THR A 436 -14.03 11.49 -21.76
CA THR A 436 -13.94 11.76 -23.20
C THR A 436 -12.55 11.35 -23.69
N LEU A 437 -12.51 10.60 -24.79
CA LEU A 437 -11.29 10.25 -25.51
C LEU A 437 -11.19 11.04 -26.80
N ASN A 438 -10.03 11.63 -27.06
CA ASN A 438 -9.68 12.25 -28.34
C ASN A 438 -8.57 11.44 -29.04
N TRP A 439 -8.94 10.42 -29.81
CA TRP A 439 -8.00 9.62 -30.59
C TRP A 439 -7.62 10.35 -31.88
N GLN A 440 -6.63 11.23 -31.78
CA GLN A 440 -6.21 12.11 -32.87
C GLN A 440 -5.74 11.33 -34.10
N ALA A 441 -4.95 10.27 -33.89
CA ALA A 441 -4.40 9.43 -34.96
C ALA A 441 -5.49 8.84 -35.86
N GLN A 442 -6.68 8.55 -35.33
CA GLN A 442 -7.82 8.03 -36.10
C GLN A 442 -8.87 9.10 -36.44
N GLY A 443 -8.73 10.33 -35.92
CA GLY A 443 -9.74 11.37 -36.07
C GLY A 443 -11.09 11.01 -35.43
N LEU A 444 -11.04 10.23 -34.34
CA LEU A 444 -12.19 9.78 -33.56
C LEU A 444 -12.21 10.53 -32.22
N THR A 445 -13.37 11.04 -31.84
CA THR A 445 -13.64 11.54 -30.49
C THR A 445 -14.89 10.85 -29.98
N LEU A 446 -14.84 10.33 -28.76
CA LEU A 446 -15.98 9.70 -28.12
C LEU A 446 -16.09 10.10 -26.65
N THR A 447 -17.31 10.04 -26.14
CA THR A 447 -17.61 10.23 -24.73
C THR A 447 -18.25 8.97 -24.15
N GLN A 448 -17.64 8.46 -23.09
CA GLN A 448 -18.18 7.42 -22.24
C GLN A 448 -18.95 8.08 -21.08
N ALA A 449 -20.26 7.91 -21.06
CA ALA A 449 -21.14 8.35 -19.99
C ALA A 449 -21.58 7.16 -19.13
N THR A 450 -21.27 7.22 -17.83
CA THR A 450 -21.69 6.22 -16.85
C THR A 450 -21.66 6.80 -15.43
N HIS A 451 -22.54 6.30 -14.57
CA HIS A 451 -22.49 6.51 -13.11
C HIS A 451 -22.11 5.22 -12.37
N PHE A 452 -21.39 4.30 -13.02
CA PHE A 452 -20.89 3.10 -12.38
C PHE A 452 -19.99 3.47 -11.17
N PRO A 453 -20.14 2.82 -10.01
CA PRO A 453 -20.93 1.61 -9.73
C PRO A 453 -22.38 1.87 -9.25
N ASP A 454 -22.83 3.12 -9.17
CA ASP A 454 -24.19 3.44 -8.71
C ASP A 454 -25.27 3.01 -9.71
N GLN A 455 -24.96 3.15 -10.99
CA GLN A 455 -25.79 2.69 -12.09
C GLN A 455 -24.97 1.76 -12.98
N ASN A 456 -25.59 0.66 -13.40
CA ASN A 456 -24.92 -0.35 -14.22
C ASN A 456 -24.99 -0.06 -15.71
N SER A 457 -25.48 1.10 -16.11
CA SER A 457 -25.62 1.50 -17.51
C SER A 457 -24.41 2.29 -17.98
N MET A 458 -24.06 2.06 -19.25
CA MET A 458 -22.98 2.73 -19.95
C MET A 458 -23.49 3.19 -21.31
N THR A 459 -23.00 4.34 -21.76
CA THR A 459 -23.27 4.83 -23.12
C THR A 459 -21.99 5.43 -23.68
N LEU A 460 -21.55 4.90 -24.82
CA LEU A 460 -20.48 5.48 -25.64
C LEU A 460 -21.13 6.30 -26.74
N THR A 461 -20.82 7.59 -26.83
CA THR A 461 -21.31 8.50 -27.87
C THR A 461 -20.15 8.90 -28.76
N ILE A 462 -20.30 8.76 -30.07
CA ILE A 462 -19.31 9.24 -31.04
C ILE A 462 -19.51 10.73 -31.27
N ASP A 463 -18.62 11.56 -30.73
CA ASP A 463 -18.68 13.02 -30.84
C ASP A 463 -18.14 13.51 -32.19
N LYS A 464 -17.12 12.80 -32.70
CA LYS A 464 -16.47 13.07 -33.99
C LYS A 464 -15.98 11.78 -34.61
N ALA A 465 -16.20 11.62 -35.91
CA ALA A 465 -15.61 10.55 -36.72
C ALA A 465 -15.23 11.11 -38.09
N ALA A 466 -13.92 11.27 -38.34
CA ALA A 466 -13.40 11.86 -39.58
C ALA A 466 -13.43 10.92 -40.80
N GLY A 467 -14.01 9.72 -40.68
CA GLY A 467 -14.32 8.85 -41.83
C GLY A 467 -13.13 8.06 -42.40
N LYS A 468 -12.22 7.55 -41.55
CA LYS A 468 -11.06 6.74 -42.00
C LYS A 468 -11.37 5.28 -42.37
N GLY A 469 -12.65 4.92 -42.57
CA GLY A 469 -13.07 3.56 -42.94
C GLY A 469 -13.78 2.82 -41.82
N LYS A 470 -13.61 1.49 -41.76
CA LYS A 470 -14.11 0.66 -40.66
C LYS A 470 -13.14 0.73 -39.48
N GLN A 471 -13.70 0.82 -38.28
CA GLN A 471 -12.95 0.87 -37.03
C GLN A 471 -13.62 -0.04 -36.01
N ALA A 472 -12.82 -0.80 -35.26
CA ALA A 472 -13.29 -1.71 -34.23
C ALA A 472 -13.36 -0.98 -32.88
N ILE A 473 -14.46 -1.16 -32.15
CA ILE A 473 -14.57 -0.80 -30.74
C ILE A 473 -14.84 -2.09 -29.96
N SER A 474 -13.94 -2.40 -29.04
CA SER A 474 -13.95 -3.60 -28.20
C SER A 474 -14.26 -3.24 -26.76
N ILE A 475 -15.35 -3.77 -26.23
CA ILE A 475 -15.78 -3.54 -24.84
C ILE A 475 -15.32 -4.71 -23.98
N ARG A 476 -14.57 -4.43 -22.92
CA ARG A 476 -14.17 -5.46 -21.95
C ARG A 476 -15.40 -6.13 -21.34
N VAL A 477 -15.34 -7.44 -21.16
CA VAL A 477 -16.26 -8.24 -20.35
C VAL A 477 -15.51 -8.67 -19.10
N PRO A 478 -15.70 -7.98 -17.96
CA PRO A 478 -14.92 -8.24 -16.76
C PRO A 478 -15.13 -9.64 -16.19
N ALA A 479 -14.15 -10.18 -15.46
CA ALA A 479 -14.26 -11.53 -14.89
C ALA A 479 -15.45 -11.66 -13.93
N TRP A 480 -15.81 -10.59 -13.20
CA TRP A 480 -16.94 -10.58 -12.27
C TRP A 480 -18.31 -10.72 -12.96
N MET A 481 -18.39 -10.62 -14.30
CA MET A 481 -19.58 -10.97 -15.08
C MET A 481 -19.76 -12.48 -15.28
N ASN A 482 -18.81 -13.31 -14.85
CA ASN A 482 -18.87 -14.78 -14.92
C ASN A 482 -19.20 -15.31 -16.34
N GLY A 483 -18.60 -14.69 -17.37
CA GLY A 483 -18.81 -15.05 -18.77
C GLY A 483 -20.14 -14.59 -19.38
N VAL A 484 -20.98 -13.86 -18.63
CA VAL A 484 -22.22 -13.29 -19.16
C VAL A 484 -21.91 -12.00 -19.91
N ALA A 485 -21.98 -12.07 -21.24
CA ALA A 485 -21.84 -10.91 -22.12
C ALA A 485 -23.01 -9.93 -21.94
N PRO A 486 -22.77 -8.61 -21.82
CA PRO A 486 -23.85 -7.63 -21.88
C PRO A 486 -24.47 -7.58 -23.28
N GLU A 487 -25.77 -7.29 -23.35
CA GLU A 487 -26.42 -6.93 -24.62
C GLU A 487 -25.98 -5.53 -25.05
N LEU A 488 -25.61 -5.38 -26.33
CA LEU A 488 -25.21 -4.11 -26.91
C LEU A 488 -26.34 -3.52 -27.76
N LEU A 489 -26.65 -2.26 -27.52
CA LEU A 489 -27.64 -1.47 -28.25
C LEU A 489 -26.93 -0.36 -29.04
N LEU A 490 -26.92 -0.49 -30.36
CA LEU A 490 -26.44 0.56 -31.24
C LEU A 490 -27.64 1.41 -31.73
N ASN A 491 -27.65 2.69 -31.40
CA ASN A 491 -28.74 3.61 -31.75
C ASN A 491 -30.13 3.05 -31.36
N GLY A 492 -30.20 2.43 -30.18
CA GLY A 492 -31.41 1.81 -29.63
C GLY A 492 -31.79 0.44 -30.21
N LYS A 493 -30.95 -0.17 -31.07
CA LYS A 493 -31.20 -1.49 -31.66
C LYS A 493 -30.15 -2.50 -31.21
N VAL A 494 -30.59 -3.69 -30.84
CA VAL A 494 -29.70 -4.80 -30.50
C VAL A 494 -28.77 -5.09 -31.69
N VAL A 495 -27.48 -5.16 -31.40
CA VAL A 495 -26.44 -5.49 -32.39
C VAL A 495 -25.64 -6.71 -31.93
N LYS A 496 -25.26 -7.55 -32.87
CA LYS A 496 -24.39 -8.69 -32.59
C LYS A 496 -22.93 -8.24 -32.60
N ALA A 497 -22.23 -8.44 -31.49
CA ALA A 497 -20.79 -8.29 -31.39
C ALA A 497 -20.07 -9.62 -31.58
N GLU A 498 -18.80 -9.56 -31.97
CA GLU A 498 -17.91 -10.71 -32.12
C GLU A 498 -16.93 -10.74 -30.95
N GLN A 499 -16.60 -11.93 -30.46
CA GLN A 499 -15.51 -12.08 -29.51
C GLN A 499 -14.22 -12.33 -30.30
N ARG A 500 -13.57 -11.26 -30.77
CA ARG A 500 -12.29 -11.36 -31.50
C ARG A 500 -11.10 -11.60 -30.56
N ARG A 501 -11.20 -11.08 -29.34
CA ARG A 501 -10.21 -11.23 -28.27
C ARG A 501 -10.86 -11.84 -27.03
N ALA A 502 -10.11 -12.66 -26.29
CA ALA A 502 -10.56 -13.16 -24.99
C ALA A 502 -10.90 -11.98 -24.07
N GLY A 503 -12.05 -12.02 -23.41
CA GLY A 503 -12.49 -10.95 -22.53
C GLY A 503 -13.02 -9.67 -23.21
N TYR A 504 -13.23 -9.63 -24.53
CA TYR A 504 -13.79 -8.45 -25.21
C TYR A 504 -14.92 -8.78 -26.20
N LEU A 505 -15.89 -7.86 -26.30
CA LEU A 505 -16.92 -7.84 -27.35
C LEU A 505 -16.62 -6.74 -28.35
N THR A 506 -16.36 -7.12 -29.58
CA THR A 506 -15.93 -6.24 -30.66
C THR A 506 -17.07 -5.91 -31.60
N LEU A 507 -17.23 -4.63 -31.89
CA LEU A 507 -18.09 -4.12 -32.96
C LEU A 507 -17.25 -3.32 -33.96
N GLU A 508 -17.16 -3.81 -35.19
CA GLU A 508 -16.41 -3.17 -36.27
C GLU A 508 -17.34 -2.56 -37.31
N ARG A 509 -17.22 -1.25 -37.52
CA ARG A 509 -18.07 -0.52 -38.48
C ARG A 509 -17.49 0.84 -38.84
N THR A 510 -18.13 1.49 -39.80
CA THR A 510 -17.93 2.92 -40.06
C THR A 510 -18.78 3.71 -39.09
N TRP A 511 -18.12 4.37 -38.14
CA TRP A 511 -18.76 5.20 -37.12
C TRP A 511 -19.10 6.59 -37.67
N HIS A 512 -20.24 7.12 -37.23
CA HIS A 512 -20.68 8.47 -37.56
C HIS A 512 -20.88 9.28 -36.29
N LYS A 513 -20.72 10.60 -36.39
CA LYS A 513 -21.08 11.52 -35.31
C LYS A 513 -22.53 11.27 -34.87
N GLY A 514 -22.74 11.14 -33.56
CA GLY A 514 -24.03 10.88 -32.95
C GLY A 514 -24.40 9.40 -32.83
N ASP A 515 -23.59 8.47 -33.35
CA ASP A 515 -23.77 7.06 -33.04
C ASP A 515 -23.62 6.85 -31.53
N THR A 516 -24.54 6.06 -30.97
CA THR A 516 -24.57 5.71 -29.54
C THR A 516 -24.53 4.20 -29.37
N LEU A 517 -23.57 3.71 -28.59
CA LEU A 517 -23.47 2.31 -28.18
C LEU A 517 -23.76 2.22 -26.68
N ALA A 518 -24.93 1.70 -26.33
CA ALA A 518 -25.38 1.54 -24.96
C ALA A 518 -25.34 0.08 -24.52
N PHE A 519 -25.02 -0.16 -23.26
CA PHE A 519 -25.04 -1.49 -22.65
C PHE A 519 -25.21 -1.38 -21.13
N SER A 520 -25.50 -2.50 -20.47
CA SER A 520 -25.58 -2.54 -19.02
C SER A 520 -25.09 -3.87 -18.46
N PHE A 521 -24.48 -3.84 -17.29
CA PHE A 521 -24.02 -5.04 -16.59
C PHE A 521 -25.07 -5.58 -15.61
N GLY A 522 -25.25 -6.90 -15.62
CA GLY A 522 -26.09 -7.65 -14.67
C GLY A 522 -25.38 -7.89 -13.34
N VAL A 523 -24.94 -6.82 -12.67
CA VAL A 523 -24.12 -6.91 -11.46
C VAL A 523 -24.92 -7.45 -10.27
N LYS A 524 -24.33 -8.39 -9.53
CA LYS A 524 -24.90 -8.98 -8.30
C LYS A 524 -23.90 -8.87 -7.15
N PRO A 525 -24.35 -8.79 -5.90
CA PRO A 525 -23.46 -8.87 -4.77
C PRO A 525 -22.83 -10.27 -4.66
N THR A 526 -21.57 -10.35 -4.23
CA THR A 526 -20.83 -11.58 -3.96
C THR A 526 -20.14 -11.51 -2.60
N LEU A 527 -19.76 -12.67 -2.05
CA LEU A 527 -18.91 -12.76 -0.87
C LEU A 527 -17.52 -13.24 -1.27
N GLU A 528 -16.50 -12.61 -0.69
CA GLU A 528 -15.10 -12.99 -0.84
C GLU A 528 -14.52 -13.27 0.55
N GLN A 529 -14.11 -14.51 0.79
CA GLN A 529 -13.48 -14.93 2.04
C GLN A 529 -12.01 -14.46 2.07
N LEU A 530 -11.41 -14.31 3.25
CA LEU A 530 -9.96 -14.15 3.36
C LEU A 530 -9.22 -15.29 2.62
N PRO A 531 -8.04 -15.01 2.00
CA PRO A 531 -7.36 -16.00 1.18
C PRO A 531 -6.89 -17.27 1.91
N ASP A 532 -6.67 -17.22 3.22
CA ASP A 532 -6.31 -18.39 4.05
C ASP A 532 -7.52 -19.27 4.44
N GLY A 533 -8.74 -18.87 4.10
CA GLY A 533 -9.97 -19.57 4.49
C GLY A 533 -10.43 -19.27 5.92
N SER A 534 -9.88 -18.25 6.58
CA SER A 534 -10.39 -17.74 7.86
C SER A 534 -11.83 -17.20 7.71
N ASN A 535 -12.62 -17.24 8.79
CA ASN A 535 -14.05 -16.87 8.77
C ASN A 535 -14.26 -15.35 8.81
N TYR A 536 -13.74 -14.66 7.80
CA TYR A 536 -13.92 -13.24 7.56
C TYR A 536 -14.31 -13.06 6.10
N TYR A 537 -15.38 -12.30 5.86
CA TYR A 537 -15.95 -12.17 4.52
C TYR A 537 -16.14 -10.70 4.16
N SER A 538 -15.71 -10.32 2.95
CA SER A 538 -15.98 -9.03 2.34
C SER A 538 -17.15 -9.15 1.37
N VAL A 539 -17.99 -8.12 1.28
CA VAL A 539 -19.11 -8.06 0.33
C VAL A 539 -18.68 -7.21 -0.86
N LEU A 540 -18.90 -7.70 -2.08
CA LEU A 540 -18.58 -6.96 -3.30
C LEU A 540 -19.81 -6.80 -4.18
N TYR A 541 -19.86 -5.72 -4.95
CA TYR A 541 -20.81 -5.50 -6.03
C TYR A 541 -20.04 -5.26 -7.33
N GLY A 542 -19.90 -6.31 -8.15
CA GLY A 542 -18.97 -6.30 -9.28
C GLY A 542 -17.53 -6.18 -8.78
N PRO A 543 -16.77 -5.16 -9.19
CA PRO A 543 -15.42 -4.93 -8.70
C PRO A 543 -15.38 -4.12 -7.41
N VAL A 544 -16.51 -3.61 -6.91
CA VAL A 544 -16.54 -2.65 -5.80
C VAL A 544 -16.77 -3.33 -4.47
N VAL A 545 -15.80 -3.19 -3.57
CA VAL A 545 -15.88 -3.63 -2.17
C VAL A 545 -16.83 -2.72 -1.41
N LEU A 546 -17.78 -3.34 -0.72
CA LEU A 546 -18.70 -2.68 0.20
C LEU A 546 -18.20 -2.86 1.63
N ALA A 547 -18.48 -1.87 2.47
CA ALA A 547 -18.12 -1.86 3.87
C ALA A 547 -19.24 -1.25 4.71
N SER A 548 -19.29 -1.59 5.99
CA SER A 548 -20.17 -0.96 6.99
C SER A 548 -19.39 0.09 7.77
N LYS A 549 -20.07 1.16 8.18
CA LYS A 549 -19.56 2.06 9.21
C LYS A 549 -19.77 1.44 10.58
N VAL A 550 -18.79 1.64 11.45
CA VAL A 550 -18.88 1.29 12.88
C VAL A 550 -18.88 2.59 13.66
N GLU A 551 -19.84 2.71 14.58
CA GLU A 551 -19.93 3.89 15.43
C GLU A 551 -18.79 3.89 16.45
N PRO A 552 -18.12 5.05 16.68
CA PRO A 552 -17.17 5.19 17.77
C PRO A 552 -17.82 4.89 19.13
N PHE A 553 -17.01 4.47 20.10
CA PHE A 553 -17.51 4.28 21.46
C PHE A 553 -17.90 5.62 22.11
N ALA A 554 -18.74 5.55 23.14
CA ALA A 554 -19.10 6.75 23.90
C ALA A 554 -17.84 7.45 24.45
N ASN A 555 -17.70 8.75 24.16
CA ASN A 555 -16.57 9.60 24.52
C ASN A 555 -15.23 9.26 23.83
N GLU A 556 -15.24 8.39 22.82
CA GLU A 556 -14.07 8.10 22.02
C GLU A 556 -13.68 9.31 21.16
N LYS A 557 -12.38 9.66 21.17
CA LYS A 557 -11.81 10.68 20.30
C LYS A 557 -10.85 10.01 19.34
N LEU A 558 -11.26 9.90 18.09
CA LEU A 558 -10.43 9.37 17.02
C LEU A 558 -9.71 10.50 16.29
N GLN A 559 -8.44 10.29 16.01
CA GLN A 559 -7.61 11.24 15.29
C GLN A 559 -7.48 10.79 13.84
N TYR A 560 -8.29 11.36 12.96
CA TYR A 560 -8.25 11.02 11.54
C TYR A 560 -7.14 11.74 10.77
N ILE A 561 -6.60 12.85 11.29
CA ILE A 561 -5.60 13.67 10.61
C ILE A 561 -4.27 13.60 11.38
N ALA A 562 -3.18 13.35 10.65
CA ALA A 562 -1.85 13.29 11.24
C ALA A 562 -1.38 14.63 11.81
N ASP A 563 -0.61 14.54 12.90
CA ASP A 563 -0.10 15.70 13.65
C ASP A 563 1.32 16.13 13.26
N GLY A 564 2.00 15.36 12.40
CA GLY A 564 3.38 15.58 11.94
C GLY A 564 4.46 14.80 12.69
N SER A 565 4.08 14.05 13.73
CA SER A 565 4.99 13.14 14.43
C SER A 565 5.54 12.06 13.48
N ARG A 566 6.70 11.48 13.84
CA ARG A 566 7.39 10.48 13.00
C ARG A 566 6.50 9.30 12.60
N MET A 567 5.64 8.85 13.52
CA MET A 567 4.70 7.73 13.34
C MET A 567 3.25 8.20 13.14
N GLY A 568 3.02 9.48 12.83
CA GLY A 568 1.69 10.06 12.70
C GLY A 568 0.84 9.49 11.56
N HIS A 569 1.38 8.55 10.77
CA HIS A 569 0.67 7.80 9.73
C HIS A 569 -0.11 6.59 10.28
N ILE A 570 0.16 6.16 11.52
CA ILE A 570 -0.52 5.03 12.17
C ILE A 570 -1.80 5.52 12.88
N ALA A 571 -2.88 4.77 12.72
CA ALA A 571 -4.11 4.95 13.48
C ALA A 571 -3.94 4.46 14.94
N ALA A 572 -3.25 5.24 15.77
CA ALA A 572 -2.92 4.86 17.15
C ALA A 572 -4.11 4.91 18.14
N GLY A 573 -5.32 5.11 17.64
CA GLY A 573 -6.52 5.13 18.49
C GLY A 573 -6.80 3.73 19.06
N PRO A 574 -7.61 3.64 20.13
CA PRO A 574 -7.92 2.35 20.73
C PRO A 574 -8.56 1.39 19.72
N THR A 575 -8.33 0.09 19.88
CA THR A 575 -8.95 -0.92 19.02
C THR A 575 -10.36 -1.27 19.51
N CYS A 576 -11.29 -1.48 18.57
CA CYS A 576 -12.60 -2.04 18.89
C CYS A 576 -12.46 -3.50 19.37
N PRO A 577 -13.01 -3.88 20.54
CA PRO A 577 -13.06 -5.28 20.97
C PRO A 577 -13.93 -6.11 20.01
N PRO A 578 -13.51 -7.33 19.64
CA PRO A 578 -14.26 -8.17 18.70
C PRO A 578 -15.73 -8.40 19.07
N GLU A 579 -16.04 -8.53 20.36
CA GLU A 579 -17.39 -8.74 20.90
C GLU A 579 -18.32 -7.52 20.77
N ALA A 580 -17.75 -6.34 20.53
CA ALA A 580 -18.50 -5.11 20.32
C ALA A 580 -18.81 -4.84 18.84
N LEU A 581 -18.28 -5.66 17.93
CA LEU A 581 -18.47 -5.52 16.50
C LEU A 581 -19.80 -6.13 16.02
N PRO A 582 -20.36 -5.61 14.93
CA PRO A 582 -21.30 -6.36 14.11
C PRO A 582 -20.66 -7.64 13.55
N ILE A 583 -21.24 -8.80 13.89
CA ILE A 583 -20.74 -10.12 13.48
C ILE A 583 -21.80 -10.79 12.59
N MET A 584 -21.36 -11.37 11.47
CA MET A 584 -22.18 -12.25 10.66
C MET A 584 -22.40 -13.58 11.39
N VAL A 585 -23.65 -13.90 11.72
CA VAL A 585 -24.02 -15.11 12.46
C VAL A 585 -24.87 -16.04 11.60
N GLY A 586 -24.37 -17.26 11.37
CA GLY A 586 -25.03 -18.26 10.52
C GLY A 586 -24.29 -18.46 9.19
N GLU A 587 -24.98 -19.03 8.19
CA GLU A 587 -24.37 -19.37 6.91
C GLU A 587 -24.11 -18.12 6.04
N PRO A 588 -22.89 -17.94 5.50
CA PRO A 588 -22.57 -16.78 4.66
C PRO A 588 -23.50 -16.62 3.45
N THR A 589 -23.91 -17.74 2.84
CA THR A 589 -24.82 -17.75 1.68
C THR A 589 -26.20 -17.19 2.03
N SER A 590 -26.70 -17.44 3.24
CA SER A 590 -27.97 -16.88 3.72
C SER A 590 -27.86 -15.38 3.97
N PHE A 591 -26.73 -14.91 4.51
CA PHE A 591 -26.46 -13.47 4.64
C PHE A 591 -26.48 -12.78 3.27
N LEU A 592 -25.76 -13.33 2.28
CA LEU A 592 -25.70 -12.76 0.93
C LEU A 592 -27.08 -12.69 0.25
N GLN A 593 -27.89 -13.76 0.38
CA GLN A 593 -29.26 -13.80 -0.15
C GLN A 593 -30.21 -12.82 0.55
N GLY A 594 -29.91 -12.47 1.80
CA GLY A 594 -30.68 -11.51 2.60
C GLY A 594 -30.36 -10.04 2.32
N LEU A 595 -29.27 -9.73 1.61
CA LEU A 595 -28.89 -8.36 1.28
C LEU A 595 -29.91 -7.71 0.35
N LYS A 596 -30.41 -6.55 0.74
CA LYS A 596 -31.35 -5.75 -0.06
C LYS A 596 -30.69 -4.48 -0.54
N ARG A 597 -30.73 -4.22 -1.85
CA ARG A 597 -30.31 -2.93 -2.38
C ARG A 597 -31.25 -1.84 -1.87
N LEU A 598 -30.71 -0.80 -1.25
CA LEU A 598 -31.48 0.34 -0.79
C LEU A 598 -31.97 1.18 -1.99
N PRO A 599 -33.17 1.79 -1.92
CA PRO A 599 -33.66 2.66 -2.97
C PRO A 599 -32.82 3.94 -3.08
N GLY A 600 -32.71 4.48 -4.29
CA GLY A 600 -32.03 5.75 -4.57
C GLY A 600 -30.92 5.62 -5.60
N ASP A 601 -30.25 6.76 -5.85
CA ASP A 601 -29.26 6.90 -6.91
C ASP A 601 -27.84 6.51 -6.49
N LYS A 602 -27.60 6.19 -5.21
CA LYS A 602 -26.31 5.74 -4.70
C LYS A 602 -26.33 4.26 -4.39
N LEU A 603 -25.23 3.56 -4.70
CA LEU A 603 -25.03 2.17 -4.34
C LEU A 603 -24.97 2.03 -2.81
N ALA A 604 -25.94 1.30 -2.26
CA ALA A 604 -25.99 0.89 -0.87
C ALA A 604 -26.85 -0.37 -0.74
N PHE A 605 -26.51 -1.22 0.23
CA PHE A 605 -27.27 -2.40 0.61
C PHE A 605 -27.55 -2.38 2.11
N GLU A 606 -28.66 -2.96 2.53
CA GLU A 606 -28.96 -3.22 3.94
C GLU A 606 -28.91 -4.73 4.19
N ALA A 607 -28.27 -5.13 5.28
CA ALA A 607 -28.43 -6.46 5.86
C ALA A 607 -29.43 -6.37 7.02
N GLU A 608 -30.69 -6.74 6.76
CA GLU A 608 -31.76 -6.69 7.78
C GLU A 608 -31.63 -7.80 8.83
N GLN A 609 -30.98 -8.91 8.49
CA GLN A 609 -30.87 -10.12 9.29
C GLN A 609 -29.49 -10.76 9.11
N GLY A 610 -29.14 -11.71 9.99
CA GLY A 610 -27.88 -12.45 9.91
C GLY A 610 -26.67 -11.72 10.49
N VAL A 611 -26.86 -10.53 11.07
CA VAL A 611 -25.83 -9.79 11.80
C VAL A 611 -26.28 -9.57 13.24
N ARG A 612 -25.34 -9.74 14.18
CA ARG A 612 -25.57 -9.45 15.61
C ARG A 612 -24.45 -8.59 16.17
N GLU A 613 -24.81 -7.67 17.05
CA GLU A 613 -23.89 -6.80 17.79
C GLU A 613 -24.29 -6.86 19.27
N LYS A 614 -23.34 -7.13 20.19
CA LYS A 614 -23.61 -7.19 21.65
C LYS A 614 -24.81 -8.07 22.04
N ASP A 615 -24.92 -9.27 21.45
CA ASP A 615 -26.04 -10.20 21.63
C ASP A 615 -27.41 -9.73 21.07
N GLU A 616 -27.49 -8.63 20.33
CA GLU A 616 -28.73 -8.15 19.73
C GLU A 616 -28.69 -8.25 18.20
N PRO A 617 -29.82 -8.57 17.52
CA PRO A 617 -29.90 -8.44 16.07
C PRO A 617 -29.56 -7.01 15.64
N LYS A 618 -28.64 -6.87 14.69
CA LYS A 618 -28.17 -5.57 14.21
C LYS A 618 -28.45 -5.45 12.72
N LYS A 619 -29.03 -4.32 12.32
CA LYS A 619 -29.07 -3.91 10.92
C LYS A 619 -27.79 -3.14 10.60
N ILE A 620 -27.21 -3.43 9.44
CA ILE A 620 -26.06 -2.68 8.93
C ILE A 620 -26.30 -2.26 7.49
N ASP A 621 -25.81 -1.06 7.17
CA ASP A 621 -25.73 -0.57 5.80
C ASP A 621 -24.33 -0.85 5.25
N LEU A 622 -24.28 -1.34 4.02
CA LEU A 622 -23.08 -1.62 3.26
C LEU A 622 -23.02 -0.66 2.07
N VAL A 623 -22.00 0.20 2.06
CA VAL A 623 -21.76 1.21 1.02
C VAL A 623 -20.38 0.98 0.40
N PRO A 624 -20.11 1.48 -0.81
CA PRO A 624 -18.77 1.40 -1.39
C PRO A 624 -17.70 1.91 -0.43
N PHE A 625 -16.66 1.11 -0.20
CA PHE A 625 -15.64 1.40 0.81
C PHE A 625 -14.92 2.73 0.55
N PHE A 626 -14.73 3.08 -0.73
CA PHE A 626 -14.18 4.37 -1.15
C PHE A 626 -15.04 5.60 -0.78
N ARG A 627 -16.21 5.41 -0.16
CA ARG A 627 -17.06 6.50 0.36
C ARG A 627 -17.07 6.59 1.88
N ILE A 628 -16.40 5.68 2.58
CA ILE A 628 -16.34 5.69 4.04
C ILE A 628 -15.08 6.44 4.46
N HIS A 629 -15.24 7.69 4.89
CA HIS A 629 -14.16 8.51 5.43
C HIS A 629 -14.49 8.95 6.86
N GLU A 630 -13.44 9.30 7.62
CA GLU A 630 -13.53 9.80 9.01
C GLU A 630 -14.49 8.99 9.89
N SER A 631 -14.36 7.67 9.83
CA SER A 631 -15.23 6.72 10.50
C SER A 631 -14.48 5.42 10.78
N ARG A 632 -14.88 4.67 11.82
CA ARG A 632 -14.50 3.27 11.92
C ARG A 632 -15.29 2.48 10.88
N TYR A 633 -14.75 1.36 10.41
CA TYR A 633 -15.40 0.58 9.37
C TYR A 633 -15.11 -0.92 9.44
N GLU A 634 -15.90 -1.73 8.74
CA GLU A 634 -15.64 -3.14 8.49
C GLU A 634 -15.67 -3.41 6.99
N VAL A 635 -14.49 -3.72 6.42
CA VAL A 635 -14.38 -4.26 5.06
C VAL A 635 -14.59 -5.77 5.05
N TYR A 636 -14.04 -6.44 6.05
CA TYR A 636 -14.26 -7.85 6.34
C TYR A 636 -15.17 -7.96 7.56
N LEU A 637 -16.32 -8.59 7.40
CA LEU A 637 -17.19 -8.94 8.53
C LEU A 637 -16.69 -10.25 9.15
N PRO A 638 -16.44 -10.29 10.47
CA PRO A 638 -16.21 -11.54 11.16
C PRO A 638 -17.46 -12.42 11.05
N GLN A 639 -17.25 -13.71 10.78
CA GLN A 639 -18.33 -14.69 10.66
C GLN A 639 -18.18 -15.81 11.68
N MET A 640 -19.31 -16.23 12.24
CA MET A 640 -19.37 -17.42 13.07
C MET A 640 -20.70 -18.15 12.94
N SER A 641 -20.69 -19.46 13.22
CA SER A 641 -21.93 -20.22 13.24
C SER A 641 -22.81 -19.81 14.41
N ALA A 642 -24.13 -19.96 14.26
CA ALA A 642 -25.09 -19.70 15.32
C ALA A 642 -24.81 -20.49 16.61
N ALA A 643 -24.18 -21.67 16.49
CA ALA A 643 -23.80 -22.51 17.62
C ALA A 643 -22.59 -21.96 18.41
N LYS A 644 -21.62 -21.34 17.73
CA LYS A 644 -20.39 -20.82 18.38
C LYS A 644 -20.58 -19.41 18.97
N TYR A 645 -21.54 -18.64 18.47
CA TYR A 645 -21.75 -17.26 18.90
C TYR A 645 -21.99 -17.10 20.42
N PRO A 646 -22.85 -17.91 21.08
CA PRO A 646 -23.05 -17.80 22.52
C PRO A 646 -21.79 -18.07 23.35
N GLU A 647 -20.95 -19.03 22.92
CA GLU A 647 -19.69 -19.36 23.61
C GLU A 647 -18.69 -18.20 23.50
N PHE A 648 -18.58 -17.60 22.31
CA PHE A 648 -17.75 -16.41 22.08
C PHE A 648 -18.16 -15.23 22.97
N MET A 649 -19.47 -14.93 23.03
CA MET A 649 -19.98 -13.84 23.88
C MET A 649 -19.83 -14.14 25.38
N ALA A 650 -19.98 -15.40 25.80
CA ALA A 650 -19.74 -15.80 27.18
C ALA A 650 -18.26 -15.64 27.58
N ALA A 651 -17.32 -16.00 26.69
CA ALA A 651 -15.90 -15.81 26.92
C ALA A 651 -15.52 -14.33 27.04
N ALA A 652 -16.10 -13.46 26.20
CA ALA A 652 -15.91 -12.02 26.28
C ALA A 652 -16.42 -11.43 27.61
N LYS A 653 -17.64 -11.79 28.03
CA LYS A 653 -18.20 -11.38 29.33
C LYS A 653 -17.35 -11.86 30.51
N ALA A 654 -16.81 -13.08 30.44
CA ALA A 654 -15.92 -13.60 31.47
C ALA A 654 -14.59 -12.82 31.54
N LYS A 655 -14.04 -12.42 30.38
CA LYS A 655 -12.84 -11.58 30.28
C LYS A 655 -13.09 -10.18 30.84
N GLU A 656 -14.22 -9.56 30.52
CA GLU A 656 -14.63 -8.27 31.06
C GLU A 656 -14.80 -8.34 32.59
N ALA A 657 -15.51 -9.33 33.11
CA ALA A 657 -15.66 -9.55 34.55
C ALA A 657 -14.30 -9.82 35.24
N ALA A 658 -13.35 -10.48 34.57
CA ALA A 658 -11.98 -10.63 35.07
C ALA A 658 -11.23 -9.29 35.07
N ALA A 659 -11.37 -8.47 34.04
CA ALA A 659 -10.77 -7.14 33.96
C ALA A 659 -11.33 -6.18 35.02
N GLU A 660 -12.63 -6.21 35.30
CA GLU A 660 -13.27 -5.45 36.38
C GLU A 660 -12.76 -5.88 37.77
N ARG A 661 -12.63 -7.20 37.99
CA ARG A 661 -12.03 -7.72 39.23
C ARG A 661 -10.59 -7.26 39.39
N LEU A 662 -9.80 -7.30 38.32
CA LEU A 662 -8.42 -6.81 38.33
C LEU A 662 -8.37 -5.29 38.58
N ALA A 663 -9.28 -4.51 38.00
CA ALA A 663 -9.37 -3.07 38.23
C ALA A 663 -9.66 -2.75 39.71
N LYS A 664 -10.58 -3.49 40.36
CA LYS A 664 -10.87 -3.35 41.80
C LYS A 664 -9.67 -3.69 42.70
N GLN A 665 -8.75 -4.53 42.21
CA GLN A 665 -7.49 -4.88 42.91
C GLN A 665 -6.34 -3.93 42.58
N THR A 666 -6.44 -3.15 41.50
CA THR A 666 -5.36 -2.27 41.05
C THR A 666 -5.33 -1.02 41.91
N LEU A 667 -4.24 -0.86 42.67
CA LEU A 667 -3.96 0.35 43.44
C LEU A 667 -3.37 1.44 42.55
N ASP A 668 -2.50 1.03 41.63
CA ASP A 668 -1.87 1.92 40.66
C ASP A 668 -1.49 1.17 39.37
N LYS A 669 -1.42 1.89 38.25
CA LYS A 669 -1.13 1.32 36.93
C LYS A 669 -0.37 2.31 36.06
N ILE A 670 0.69 1.80 35.42
CA ILE A 670 1.44 2.51 34.39
C ILE A 670 1.33 1.73 33.08
N ASN A 671 1.10 2.45 31.99
CA ASN A 671 1.28 1.97 30.62
C ASN A 671 2.63 2.53 30.11
N PRO A 672 3.74 1.78 30.17
CA PRO A 672 5.03 2.26 29.71
C PRO A 672 5.01 2.56 28.21
N GLY A 673 5.68 3.64 27.81
CA GLY A 673 5.70 4.15 26.43
C GLY A 673 4.57 5.11 26.08
N GLU A 674 3.63 5.39 26.98
CA GLU A 674 2.59 6.41 26.82
C GLU A 674 2.96 7.70 27.58
N GLN A 675 2.97 8.85 26.89
CA GLN A 675 3.50 10.10 27.45
C GLN A 675 2.81 10.58 28.74
N GLN A 676 1.47 10.55 28.78
CA GLN A 676 0.73 11.02 29.96
C GLN A 676 0.90 10.09 31.17
N PRO A 677 0.67 8.77 31.06
CA PRO A 677 0.93 7.85 32.16
C PRO A 677 2.36 7.97 32.69
N GLU A 678 3.37 8.07 31.83
CA GLU A 678 4.75 8.18 32.30
C GLU A 678 5.05 9.50 33.03
N ALA A 679 4.49 10.61 32.56
CA ALA A 679 4.64 11.91 33.21
C ALA A 679 3.95 11.95 34.58
N GLU A 680 2.75 11.39 34.70
CA GLU A 680 2.01 11.30 35.97
C GLU A 680 2.73 10.47 37.03
N HIS A 681 3.62 9.57 36.60
CA HIS A 681 4.39 8.67 37.46
C HIS A 681 5.87 9.03 37.51
N ASN A 682 6.23 10.31 37.28
CA ASN A 682 7.59 10.83 37.41
C ASN A 682 8.66 9.95 36.73
N PHE A 683 8.40 9.57 35.47
CA PHE A 683 9.35 8.80 34.68
C PHE A 683 10.75 9.43 34.69
N ALA A 684 11.76 8.61 34.93
CA ALA A 684 13.15 8.96 34.70
C ALA A 684 13.91 7.76 34.13
N GLY A 685 14.87 7.97 33.25
CA GLY A 685 15.70 6.90 32.73
C GLY A 685 16.85 7.39 31.88
N GLU A 686 17.79 6.49 31.66
CA GLU A 686 18.97 6.67 30.81
C GLU A 686 19.01 5.52 29.81
N GLY A 687 19.43 5.78 28.57
CA GLY A 687 19.46 4.75 27.52
C GLY A 687 18.10 4.11 27.18
N SER A 688 16.99 4.80 27.46
CA SER A 688 15.64 4.24 27.35
C SER A 688 14.99 4.47 25.99
N ARG A 689 14.21 3.49 25.52
CA ARG A 689 13.42 3.54 24.28
C ARG A 689 11.98 3.13 24.57
N ALA A 690 11.06 3.62 23.76
CA ALA A 690 9.66 3.21 23.79
C ALA A 690 9.16 2.91 22.37
N GLY A 691 8.12 2.10 22.26
CA GLY A 691 7.49 1.74 21.01
C GLY A 691 6.11 1.13 21.23
N VAL A 692 5.53 0.60 20.16
CA VAL A 692 4.26 -0.13 20.17
C VAL A 692 4.50 -1.50 19.54
N ASN A 693 3.93 -2.55 20.11
CA ASN A 693 3.90 -3.88 19.50
C ASN A 693 2.53 -4.52 19.79
N LYS A 694 1.86 -5.02 18.73
CA LYS A 694 0.49 -5.54 18.76
C LYS A 694 -0.52 -4.57 19.43
N GLY A 695 -0.39 -3.28 19.13
CA GLY A 695 -1.25 -2.22 19.70
C GLY A 695 -1.02 -1.92 21.18
N VAL A 696 0.04 -2.47 21.80
CA VAL A 696 0.40 -2.22 23.21
C VAL A 696 1.72 -1.48 23.27
N HIS A 697 1.75 -0.35 23.97
CA HIS A 697 2.97 0.43 24.21
C HIS A 697 3.93 -0.35 25.11
N TRP A 698 5.23 -0.16 24.87
CA TRP A 698 6.28 -0.74 25.69
C TRP A 698 7.42 0.23 25.95
N ARG A 699 8.20 -0.06 27.01
CA ARG A 699 9.48 0.60 27.30
C ARG A 699 10.59 -0.40 27.63
N ASP A 700 11.78 -0.08 27.15
CA ASP A 700 13.03 -0.74 27.54
C ASP A 700 14.18 0.26 27.75
N SER A 701 15.32 -0.23 28.22
CA SER A 701 16.54 0.54 28.37
C SER A 701 17.79 -0.33 28.34
N SER A 702 18.86 0.16 27.72
CA SER A 702 20.20 -0.43 27.82
C SER A 702 20.89 -0.16 29.17
N ASP A 703 20.34 0.75 29.97
CA ASP A 703 20.84 1.13 31.29
C ASP A 703 19.71 1.01 32.33
N TRP A 704 18.96 2.09 32.64
CA TRP A 704 17.86 2.00 33.59
C TRP A 704 16.69 2.92 33.27
N PHE A 705 15.53 2.60 33.85
CA PHE A 705 14.40 3.52 33.93
C PHE A 705 13.56 3.27 35.19
N ALA A 706 12.81 4.26 35.64
CA ALA A 706 12.07 4.24 36.89
C ALA A 706 10.78 5.06 36.85
N TYR A 707 9.86 4.72 37.74
CA TYR A 707 8.59 5.39 37.98
C TYR A 707 8.28 5.48 39.47
N ASP A 708 7.43 6.41 39.85
CA ASP A 708 6.79 6.46 41.16
C ASP A 708 5.42 5.79 41.08
N LEU A 709 5.19 4.79 41.94
CA LEU A 709 3.90 4.14 42.12
C LEU A 709 3.23 4.63 43.41
N ALA A 710 1.95 4.95 43.33
CA ALA A 710 1.14 5.37 44.45
C ALA A 710 0.54 4.18 45.22
N ASP A 711 0.70 4.18 46.55
CA ASP A 711 -0.02 3.28 47.44
C ASP A 711 -0.49 4.06 48.68
N LYS A 712 -1.59 4.78 48.51
CA LYS A 712 -2.09 5.72 49.53
C LYS A 712 -2.51 5.04 50.84
N GLN A 713 -2.78 3.73 50.80
CA GLN A 713 -3.34 2.96 51.91
C GLN A 713 -2.37 1.89 52.44
N GLY A 714 -1.20 1.72 51.81
CA GLY A 714 -0.23 0.69 52.18
C GLY A 714 -0.76 -0.73 51.96
N GLU A 715 -1.64 -0.91 50.98
CA GLU A 715 -2.35 -2.17 50.71
C GLU A 715 -1.62 -3.05 49.68
N ALA A 716 -0.53 -2.54 49.07
CA ALA A 716 0.15 -3.25 48.00
C ALA A 716 0.79 -4.54 48.49
N ASN A 717 0.49 -5.63 47.78
CA ASN A 717 1.09 -6.94 48.05
C ASN A 717 1.79 -7.53 46.83
N THR A 718 1.44 -7.10 45.62
CA THR A 718 1.92 -7.69 44.37
C THR A 718 2.26 -6.59 43.38
N LEU A 719 3.44 -6.69 42.78
CA LEU A 719 3.81 -5.95 41.59
C LEU A 719 3.64 -6.88 40.38
N ARG A 720 2.67 -6.59 39.53
CA ARG A 720 2.45 -7.31 38.28
C ARG A 720 3.10 -6.57 37.12
N ILE A 721 3.91 -7.29 36.36
CA ILE A 721 4.56 -6.78 35.16
C ILE A 721 4.09 -7.58 33.95
N THR A 722 3.73 -6.88 32.87
CA THR A 722 3.39 -7.48 31.58
C THR A 722 4.62 -7.47 30.67
N TYR A 723 4.95 -8.63 30.11
CA TYR A 723 6.05 -8.88 29.19
C TYR A 723 5.53 -9.43 27.86
N PHE A 724 6.41 -9.45 26.86
CA PHE A 724 6.19 -10.11 25.58
C PHE A 724 7.13 -11.30 25.43
N GLY A 725 6.60 -12.46 25.04
CA GLY A 725 7.38 -13.70 24.96
C GLY A 725 8.47 -13.70 23.88
N GLY A 726 8.42 -12.78 22.91
CA GLY A 726 9.48 -12.56 21.93
C GLY A 726 10.73 -11.86 22.48
N ASP A 727 10.62 -11.19 23.64
CA ASP A 727 11.74 -10.49 24.28
C ASP A 727 12.62 -11.46 25.08
N ILE A 728 13.43 -12.26 24.38
CA ILE A 728 14.33 -13.25 24.99
C ILE A 728 15.75 -12.72 25.20
N ASN A 729 16.54 -13.43 26.02
CA ASN A 729 17.96 -13.13 26.30
C ASN A 729 18.21 -11.77 26.97
N ARG A 730 17.23 -11.30 27.74
CA ARG A 730 17.32 -10.07 28.55
C ARG A 730 17.51 -10.42 30.01
N THR A 731 18.37 -9.67 30.71
CA THR A 731 18.64 -9.84 32.14
C THR A 731 18.72 -8.49 32.83
N PHE A 732 17.89 -8.29 33.85
CA PHE A 732 17.79 -7.02 34.56
C PHE A 732 17.23 -7.19 35.97
N ASP A 733 17.46 -6.20 36.82
CA ASP A 733 16.91 -6.14 38.17
C ASP A 733 15.65 -5.28 38.21
N ILE A 734 14.70 -5.69 39.03
CA ILE A 734 13.55 -4.90 39.47
C ILE A 734 13.82 -4.47 40.91
N LEU A 735 13.83 -3.17 41.16
CA LEU A 735 13.99 -2.59 42.49
C LEU A 735 12.75 -1.80 42.91
N LEU A 736 12.40 -1.88 44.19
CA LEU A 736 11.41 -1.02 44.84
C LEU A 736 12.09 -0.24 45.95
N ASN A 737 12.06 1.10 45.89
CA ASN A 737 12.74 1.99 46.83
C ASN A 737 14.22 1.61 47.04
N ASP A 738 14.92 1.39 45.92
CA ASP A 738 16.33 0.95 45.83
C ASP A 738 16.66 -0.40 46.48
N LYS A 739 15.65 -1.17 46.89
CA LYS A 739 15.81 -2.57 47.33
C LYS A 739 15.51 -3.52 46.20
N LEU A 740 16.38 -4.49 45.97
CA LEU A 740 16.18 -5.54 44.97
C LEU A 740 14.93 -6.36 45.31
N LEU A 741 13.93 -6.32 44.44
CA LEU A 741 12.74 -7.18 44.51
C LEU A 741 13.01 -8.51 43.81
N GLN A 742 13.54 -8.46 42.58
CA GLN A 742 13.77 -9.64 41.75
C GLN A 742 14.80 -9.36 40.66
N THR A 743 15.67 -10.33 40.38
CA THR A 743 16.42 -10.38 39.12
C THR A 743 15.63 -11.20 38.11
N VAL A 744 15.39 -10.63 36.93
CA VAL A 744 14.62 -11.24 35.84
C VAL A 744 15.58 -11.74 34.77
N GLU A 745 15.39 -12.99 34.35
CA GLU A 745 16.02 -13.59 33.17
C GLU A 745 14.91 -13.96 32.19
N MET A 746 14.84 -13.28 31.05
CA MET A 746 13.82 -13.59 30.03
C MET A 746 14.30 -14.76 29.17
N LYS A 747 13.65 -15.91 29.37
CA LYS A 747 13.96 -17.17 28.68
C LYS A 747 12.91 -17.48 27.62
N PRO A 748 13.27 -18.23 26.57
CA PRO A 748 12.28 -18.78 25.64
C PRO A 748 11.23 -19.63 26.37
N GLY A 749 9.97 -19.58 25.93
CA GLY A 749 8.90 -20.43 26.50
C GLY A 749 7.49 -19.83 26.48
N HIS A 750 7.35 -18.52 26.26
CA HIS A 750 6.04 -17.84 26.25
C HIS A 750 5.47 -17.59 24.84
N GLY A 751 6.20 -17.99 23.79
CA GLY A 751 5.80 -17.79 22.40
C GLY A 751 5.65 -16.31 22.03
N ASP A 752 4.80 -16.01 21.05
CA ASP A 752 4.58 -14.65 20.54
C ASP A 752 3.46 -13.91 21.29
N ASN A 753 3.29 -14.20 22.58
CA ASN A 753 2.17 -13.73 23.39
C ASN A 753 2.61 -12.76 24.49
N MET A 754 1.73 -11.84 24.85
CA MET A 754 1.86 -11.10 26.10
C MET A 754 1.61 -12.03 27.28
N TYR A 755 2.43 -11.93 28.31
CA TYR A 755 2.28 -12.68 29.55
C TYR A 755 2.53 -11.80 30.76
N GLN A 756 1.91 -12.15 31.88
CA GLN A 756 1.99 -11.39 33.12
C GLN A 756 2.77 -12.20 34.16
N VAL A 757 3.64 -11.54 34.91
CA VAL A 757 4.36 -12.13 36.05
C VAL A 757 4.05 -11.31 37.29
N ASP A 758 3.69 -12.02 38.36
CA ASP A 758 3.41 -11.45 39.66
C ASP A 758 4.63 -11.59 40.57
N TYR A 759 5.19 -10.46 40.97
CA TYR A 759 6.25 -10.39 41.97
C TYR A 759 5.61 -10.02 43.31
N GLN A 760 5.69 -10.95 44.26
CA GLN A 760 5.19 -10.70 45.62
C GLN A 760 6.08 -9.67 46.31
N ILE A 761 5.47 -8.60 46.83
CA ILE A 761 6.18 -7.56 47.59
C ILE A 761 6.32 -8.07 49.02
N PRO A 762 7.54 -8.32 49.51
CA PRO A 762 7.75 -8.81 50.88
C PRO A 762 7.25 -7.79 51.92
N ALA A 763 6.75 -8.28 53.06
CA ALA A 763 6.19 -7.42 54.10
C ALA A 763 7.16 -6.34 54.61
N ASN A 764 8.47 -6.58 54.56
CA ASN A 764 9.52 -5.63 54.95
C ASN A 764 9.87 -4.58 53.86
N MET A 765 9.21 -4.65 52.70
CA MET A 765 9.32 -3.67 51.60
C MET A 765 8.04 -2.85 51.42
N VAL A 766 6.96 -3.18 52.12
CA VAL A 766 5.71 -2.40 52.08
C VAL A 766 5.94 -0.99 52.62
N SER A 767 5.41 0.01 51.91
CA SER A 767 5.65 1.43 52.16
C SER A 767 4.32 2.19 52.16
N SER A 768 4.08 3.02 53.17
CA SER A 768 2.93 3.94 53.23
C SER A 768 3.12 5.21 52.40
N ASN A 769 4.31 5.41 51.81
CA ASN A 769 4.69 6.61 51.06
C ASN A 769 4.80 6.34 49.54
N GLY A 770 4.24 5.22 49.05
CA GLY A 770 4.42 4.77 47.67
C GLY A 770 5.77 4.09 47.42
N TYR A 771 6.06 3.83 46.14
CA TYR A 771 7.22 3.07 45.69
C TYR A 771 7.93 3.73 44.51
N ARG A 772 9.25 3.93 44.60
CA ARG A 772 10.10 4.15 43.43
C ARG A 772 10.43 2.80 42.80
N LEU A 773 9.75 2.46 41.71
CA LEU A 773 10.00 1.25 40.92
C LEU A 773 11.09 1.53 39.90
N LYS A 774 12.18 0.75 39.90
CA LYS A 774 13.30 0.90 38.98
C LYS A 774 13.64 -0.42 38.29
N PHE A 775 13.89 -0.36 36.99
CA PHE A 775 14.42 -1.46 36.18
C PHE A 775 15.86 -1.14 35.79
N VAL A 776 16.80 -2.06 36.01
CA VAL A 776 18.25 -1.83 35.79
C VAL A 776 18.85 -2.98 34.99
N ALA A 777 19.41 -2.67 33.83
CA ALA A 777 20.02 -3.64 32.94
C ALA A 777 21.28 -4.23 33.58
N LYS A 778 21.47 -5.54 33.44
CA LYS A 778 22.79 -6.12 33.72
C LYS A 778 23.77 -5.73 32.59
N PRO A 779 25.09 -5.73 32.85
CA PRO A 779 26.09 -5.40 31.83
C PRO A 779 25.89 -6.18 30.53
N GLY A 780 25.80 -5.47 29.40
CA GLY A 780 25.60 -6.07 28.08
C GLY A 780 24.19 -6.60 27.80
N SER A 781 23.20 -6.26 28.64
CA SER A 781 21.81 -6.67 28.47
C SER A 781 20.86 -5.47 28.36
N THR A 782 19.56 -5.73 28.35
CA THR A 782 18.50 -4.72 28.25
C THR A 782 17.53 -4.91 29.41
N ALA A 783 17.25 -3.82 30.14
CA ALA A 783 16.15 -3.76 31.09
C ALA A 783 14.84 -3.56 30.34
N GLY A 784 13.89 -4.46 30.56
CA GLY A 784 12.54 -4.30 30.03
C GLY A 784 12.31 -4.90 28.65
N GLY A 785 11.44 -4.25 27.87
CA GLY A 785 10.39 -4.97 27.15
C GLY A 785 9.14 -5.04 28.02
N ILE A 786 8.84 -3.93 28.72
CA ILE A 786 7.74 -3.84 29.68
C ILE A 786 6.54 -3.23 29.00
N TYR A 787 5.43 -3.97 28.97
CA TYR A 787 4.18 -3.61 28.29
C TYR A 787 3.09 -3.15 29.26
N GLY A 788 3.34 -3.24 30.56
CA GLY A 788 2.40 -2.81 31.58
C GLY A 788 2.93 -3.06 32.98
N ILE A 789 2.58 -2.15 33.89
CA ILE A 789 2.95 -2.21 35.30
C ILE A 789 1.66 -2.03 36.10
N ARG A 790 1.38 -2.92 37.05
CA ARG A 790 0.28 -2.77 38.00
C ARG A 790 0.73 -3.05 39.42
N LEU A 791 0.41 -2.14 40.32
CA LEU A 791 0.48 -2.37 41.75
C LEU A 791 -0.87 -2.89 42.24
N LEU A 792 -0.89 -4.07 42.84
CA LEU A 792 -2.11 -4.75 43.23
C LEU A 792 -2.18 -4.95 44.75
N LYS A 793 -3.39 -4.87 45.29
CA LYS A 793 -3.70 -5.35 46.63
C LYS A 793 -4.15 -6.82 46.61
N ALA A 794 -4.17 -7.43 47.80
CA ALA A 794 -4.66 -8.80 47.96
C ALA A 794 -6.11 -8.93 47.45
N ALA A 795 -6.39 -10.04 46.76
CA ALA A 795 -7.74 -10.35 46.33
C ALA A 795 -8.69 -10.46 47.54
N SER A 796 -9.79 -9.72 47.52
CA SER A 796 -10.90 -9.91 48.46
C SER A 796 -11.40 -11.35 48.33
N LYS A 797 -11.48 -12.08 49.46
CA LYS A 797 -12.03 -13.44 49.50
C LYS A 797 -13.52 -13.47 49.17
#